data_AF-A0A4Y8SDY4-F1
#
_entry.id   AF-A0A4Y8SDY4-F1
#
_cell.length_a   1.000
_cell.length_b   1.000
_cell.length_c   1.000
_cell.angle_alpha   90.00
_cell.angle_beta   90.00
_cell.angle_gamma   90.00
#
_symmetry.space_group_name_H-M   'P 1'
#
loop_
_entity.id
_entity.type
_entity.pdbx_description
1 polymer ?
#
loop_
_entity_poly.entity_id
_entity_poly.type
_entity_poly.pdbx_seq_one_letter_code
_entity_poly.pdbx_strand_id
1 'polypeptide(L)'
;MKVTKITLLLALLLIVFETTQAQINRPGGTRVPVGGANQSNDIAGLIKQKAAQAGLGNVHSESPAMRPTAGPGGYFLRYEKGWVYYNPSLKQAFAIYGDIMKKWGETGYETGPLGFPASDEMDADQSGFKRMSKFDNGNIYWNDGRTEVVKKSRIAFRAPAKVSVAAFNPAISLRQIGGIQMRIVKRTDKDISSSPKFSAPRKTRETAEKPVNDSVLCKTEYRSYSVEDMNQEILNPEAMTNLWLGGVYDLNEMAKGNFNAINTNRSPVVFTMTNKDNTIEIPVPDKFNLKSKVEEFRKQPFSSSPLGFGQYLESSMVNSESALNIAVGASYTGYGVSLKDKFNYTTSTKRRKFLLNYVNPVYTISAGPKTDSLFNAGDANNINGNLVYIDHITYGVKLMVYFEADLDESEIENNFKGDGWGADLKVDSKVTQKMENTRFKIFLYGSRQPISTSAYGYADMLRKTDALLKAIVSGNKINPQELGEPISYSLRFLDGKIAATSCQVENIPEQNCRINADRPMKLNIALTKNKNSNRDMWGWVDAEILNNAGQSVVNQTIFDFGKKAAVASNETATSPLYQNVFENIAAPDRATGRVRLWFWINSSKDHYCPLQGQQQQSYNTRPGHGGTHYFVDIPMSDVLTAKIGQPLTKEYTAQEDSGDRSTYKLTFRLAFE
;
A
#
# COMPACT_ATOMS: atom_id res chain seq x y z
N MET A 1 -38.64 -40.68 3.59
CA MET A 1 -40.00 -41.21 3.38
C MET A 1 -41.00 -40.13 3.79
N LYS A 2 -41.76 -39.58 2.83
CA LYS A 2 -43.02 -38.77 2.90
C LYS A 2 -43.06 -37.60 3.92
N VAL A 3 -42.97 -36.30 3.57
CA VAL A 3 -43.87 -35.44 2.75
C VAL A 3 -45.33 -35.53 3.29
N THR A 4 -46.08 -34.49 3.70
CA THR A 4 -46.52 -33.29 2.95
C THR A 4 -47.59 -32.44 3.73
N LYS A 5 -47.73 -31.14 3.38
CA LYS A 5 -48.94 -30.24 3.31
C LYS A 5 -49.23 -29.22 4.45
N ILE A 6 -49.70 -27.97 4.27
CA ILE A 6 -50.03 -27.05 3.12
C ILE A 6 -50.31 -25.59 3.65
N THR A 7 -49.84 -24.55 2.93
CA THR A 7 -50.44 -23.24 2.46
C THR A 7 -51.30 -22.33 3.40
N LEU A 8 -50.91 -21.07 3.75
CA LEU A 8 -51.17 -19.68 3.16
C LEU A 8 -52.63 -19.13 3.34
N LEU A 9 -53.00 -17.95 3.90
CA LEU A 9 -52.94 -16.50 3.54
C LEU A 9 -53.61 -15.68 4.70
N LEU A 10 -53.16 -14.51 5.20
CA LEU A 10 -53.23 -13.09 4.73
C LEU A 10 -54.54 -12.31 5.07
N ALA A 11 -54.47 -11.24 5.91
CA ALA A 11 -55.34 -10.04 5.85
C ALA A 11 -54.87 -8.89 6.79
N LEU A 12 -54.84 -7.67 6.25
CA LEU A 12 -54.52 -6.35 6.79
C LEU A 12 -55.60 -5.80 7.77
N LEU A 13 -55.23 -4.89 8.70
CA LEU A 13 -56.02 -3.66 8.99
C LEU A 13 -55.22 -2.57 9.75
N LEU A 14 -55.35 -1.34 9.25
CA LEU A 14 -54.86 -0.04 9.76
C LEU A 14 -55.95 0.63 10.62
N ILE A 15 -55.62 1.23 11.78
CA ILE A 15 -56.42 2.32 12.40
C ILE A 15 -55.51 3.34 13.10
N VAL A 16 -55.81 4.62 12.84
CA VAL A 16 -55.25 5.89 13.32
C VAL A 16 -55.97 6.34 14.59
N PHE A 17 -55.30 7.05 15.52
CA PHE A 17 -55.97 8.04 16.38
C PHE A 17 -55.06 9.23 16.73
N GLU A 18 -55.65 10.42 16.63
CA GLU A 18 -55.11 11.77 16.79
C GLU A 18 -55.17 12.30 18.24
N THR A 19 -54.14 13.08 18.56
CA THR A 19 -54.06 14.34 19.34
C THR A 19 -54.83 14.58 20.65
N THR A 20 -54.11 15.11 21.64
CA THR A 20 -54.41 16.43 22.25
C THR A 20 -53.12 17.09 22.77
N GLN A 21 -53.00 18.40 22.52
CA GLN A 21 -51.87 19.26 22.87
C GLN A 21 -52.09 19.98 24.21
N ALA A 22 -50.99 20.25 24.94
CA ALA A 22 -50.86 21.47 25.73
C ALA A 22 -49.43 22.03 25.55
N GLN A 23 -49.36 23.28 25.09
CA GLN A 23 -48.15 24.04 24.76
C GLN A 23 -47.61 24.78 25.99
N ILE A 24 -46.30 24.70 26.25
CA ILE A 24 -45.52 25.75 26.92
C ILE A 24 -44.21 25.94 26.14
N ASN A 25 -43.87 27.20 25.90
CA ASN A 25 -42.90 27.72 24.92
C ASN A 25 -41.43 27.26 25.06
N ARG A 26 -40.79 27.17 23.89
CA ARG A 26 -39.35 27.00 23.56
C ARG A 26 -38.48 28.21 24.02
N PRO A 27 -37.14 28.10 24.15
CA PRO A 27 -36.18 27.73 23.07
C PRO A 27 -35.12 26.73 23.55
N GLY A 28 -34.54 25.83 22.76
CA GLY A 28 -34.15 25.87 21.37
C GLY A 28 -33.15 24.70 21.25
N GLY A 29 -33.54 23.64 20.56
CA GLY A 29 -32.77 22.42 20.46
C GLY A 29 -33.41 21.52 19.43
N THR A 30 -32.93 21.61 18.21
CA THR A 30 -33.40 20.87 17.04
C THR A 30 -33.13 19.37 17.25
N ARG A 31 -34.17 18.57 17.48
CA ARG A 31 -34.12 17.10 17.29
C ARG A 31 -34.54 16.78 15.86
N VAL A 32 -33.70 16.01 15.18
CA VAL A 32 -33.99 15.28 13.93
C VAL A 32 -34.49 13.86 14.31
N PRO A 33 -35.38 13.22 13.52
CA PRO A 33 -36.22 12.11 13.97
C PRO A 33 -35.50 10.77 14.14
N VAL A 34 -36.00 9.97 15.08
CA VAL A 34 -35.62 8.57 15.33
C VAL A 34 -36.32 7.67 14.30
N GLY A 35 -35.53 6.96 13.50
CA GLY A 35 -35.95 5.80 12.71
C GLY A 35 -35.06 4.60 13.03
N GLY A 36 -35.64 3.56 13.64
CA GLY A 36 -35.14 2.18 13.68
C GLY A 36 -33.74 1.93 14.27
N ALA A 37 -33.57 2.04 15.58
CA ALA A 37 -32.33 1.65 16.27
C ALA A 37 -32.27 0.12 16.48
N ASN A 38 -31.45 -0.56 15.68
CA ASN A 38 -30.89 -1.87 16.04
C ASN A 38 -29.68 -1.63 16.97
N GLN A 39 -29.62 -2.38 18.08
CA GLN A 39 -28.80 -2.15 19.29
C GLN A 39 -27.26 -2.21 19.13
N SER A 40 -26.69 -1.47 18.18
CA SER A 40 -25.28 -1.03 18.16
C SER A 40 -25.08 0.20 19.07
N ASN A 41 -25.55 0.08 20.32
CA ASN A 41 -25.63 1.16 21.31
C ASN A 41 -24.38 2.06 21.29
N ASP A 42 -24.59 3.32 20.90
CA ASP A 42 -23.69 4.38 20.44
C ASP A 42 -22.25 4.42 21.01
N ILE A 43 -21.41 3.45 20.65
CA ILE A 43 -19.98 3.40 21.02
C ILE A 43 -19.26 4.67 20.54
N ALA A 44 -19.63 5.18 19.37
CA ALA A 44 -19.08 6.42 18.82
C ALA A 44 -19.42 7.63 19.68
N GLY A 45 -20.65 7.72 20.21
CA GLY A 45 -21.08 8.73 21.16
C GLY A 45 -20.33 8.63 22.50
N LEU A 46 -20.16 7.42 23.03
CA LEU A 46 -19.38 7.19 24.26
C LEU A 46 -17.92 7.66 24.11
N ILE A 47 -17.30 7.34 22.98
CA ILE A 47 -15.93 7.75 22.67
C ILE A 47 -15.82 9.28 22.51
N LYS A 48 -16.77 9.92 21.82
CA LYS A 48 -16.81 11.38 21.68
C LYS A 48 -17.06 12.11 23.00
N GLN A 49 -18.00 11.62 23.80
CA GLN A 49 -18.30 12.16 25.11
C GLN A 49 -17.09 12.08 26.05
N LYS A 50 -16.39 10.94 26.06
CA LYS A 50 -15.19 10.73 26.88
C LYS A 50 -14.05 11.66 26.45
N ALA A 51 -13.84 11.85 25.14
CA ALA A 51 -12.83 12.79 24.64
C ALA A 51 -13.09 14.24 25.06
N ALA A 52 -14.37 14.66 25.05
CA ALA A 52 -14.77 16.00 25.52
C ALA A 52 -14.55 16.17 27.03
N GLN A 53 -14.88 15.14 27.84
CA GLN A 53 -14.63 15.15 29.29
C GLN A 53 -13.14 15.24 29.62
N ALA A 54 -12.29 14.56 28.86
CA ALA A 54 -10.84 14.54 29.05
C ALA A 54 -10.10 15.71 28.36
N GLY A 55 -10.80 16.60 27.64
CA GLY A 55 -10.20 17.78 27.01
C GLY A 55 -9.19 17.47 25.90
N LEU A 56 -9.38 16.41 25.12
CA LEU A 56 -8.36 15.86 24.22
C LEU A 56 -8.18 16.59 22.87
N GLY A 57 -8.97 17.64 22.60
CA GLY A 57 -8.92 18.40 21.34
C GLY A 57 -9.71 17.75 20.21
N ASN A 58 -9.41 18.10 18.95
CA ASN A 58 -10.11 17.55 17.79
C ASN A 58 -9.69 16.11 17.49
N VAL A 59 -10.48 15.42 16.65
CA VAL A 59 -10.10 14.10 16.12
C VAL A 59 -8.85 14.25 15.25
N HIS A 60 -7.86 13.39 15.47
CA HIS A 60 -6.59 13.44 14.77
C HIS A 60 -6.78 13.06 13.28
N SER A 61 -6.13 13.80 12.37
CA SER A 61 -6.29 13.62 10.91
C SER A 61 -5.91 12.23 10.40
N GLU A 62 -4.98 11.56 11.09
CA GLU A 62 -4.57 10.17 10.83
C GLU A 62 -5.57 9.12 11.34
N SER A 63 -6.64 9.51 12.03
CA SER A 63 -7.72 8.64 12.54
C SER A 63 -9.09 9.35 12.48
N PRO A 64 -9.57 9.75 11.29
CA PRO A 64 -10.74 10.64 11.15
C PRO A 64 -12.07 10.00 11.58
N ALA A 65 -12.11 8.69 11.79
CA ALA A 65 -13.26 7.95 12.28
C ALA A 65 -12.83 6.88 13.28
N MET A 66 -13.78 6.43 14.11
CA MET A 66 -13.61 5.36 15.09
C MET A 66 -13.17 4.07 14.40
N ARG A 67 -12.16 3.40 14.96
CA ARG A 67 -11.51 2.20 14.41
C ARG A 67 -11.67 1.02 15.37
N PRO A 68 -11.86 -0.22 14.89
CA PRO A 68 -11.75 -1.38 15.75
C PRO A 68 -10.32 -1.52 16.30
N THR A 69 -10.18 -2.08 17.49
CA THR A 69 -8.88 -2.38 18.12
C THR A 69 -8.32 -3.72 17.65
N ALA A 70 -7.03 -3.97 17.88
CA ALA A 70 -6.38 -5.25 17.58
C ALA A 70 -6.82 -6.38 18.54
N GLY A 71 -7.32 -6.05 19.74
CA GLY A 71 -8.04 -6.97 20.61
C GLY A 71 -9.52 -7.14 20.21
N PRO A 72 -10.13 -8.32 20.40
CA PRO A 72 -11.49 -8.59 19.91
C PRO A 72 -12.56 -7.75 20.61
N GLY A 73 -13.45 -7.11 19.83
CA GLY A 73 -14.66 -6.41 20.29
C GLY A 73 -14.49 -4.94 20.69
N GLY A 74 -13.25 -4.44 20.80
CA GLY A 74 -12.98 -3.05 21.16
C GLY A 74 -12.94 -2.09 19.97
N TYR A 75 -13.09 -0.80 20.27
CA TYR A 75 -12.99 0.29 19.30
C TYR A 75 -12.18 1.43 19.90
N PHE A 76 -11.50 2.22 19.09
CA PHE A 76 -10.78 3.40 19.55
C PHE A 76 -10.86 4.55 18.55
N LEU A 77 -10.63 5.77 19.03
CA LEU A 77 -10.50 6.96 18.20
C LEU A 77 -9.38 7.83 18.76
N ARG A 78 -8.55 8.36 17.85
CA ARG A 78 -7.44 9.24 18.22
C ARG A 78 -7.88 10.70 18.18
N TYR A 79 -7.47 11.44 19.18
CA TYR A 79 -7.60 12.88 19.30
C TYR A 79 -6.22 13.51 19.43
N GLU A 80 -6.12 14.82 19.20
CA GLU A 80 -4.85 15.57 19.19
C GLU A 80 -3.97 15.32 20.43
N LYS A 81 -4.58 15.14 21.61
CA LYS A 81 -3.87 15.01 22.89
C LYS A 81 -3.96 13.61 23.54
N GLY A 82 -4.60 12.64 22.89
CA GLY A 82 -4.86 11.34 23.51
C GLY A 82 -5.77 10.44 22.71
N TRP A 83 -5.88 9.17 23.09
CA TRP A 83 -6.78 8.22 22.43
C TRP A 83 -7.91 7.85 23.39
N VAL A 84 -9.05 7.47 22.84
CA VAL A 84 -10.16 6.95 23.63
C VAL A 84 -10.48 5.55 23.13
N TYR A 85 -10.48 4.58 24.05
CA TYR A 85 -10.74 3.17 23.79
C TYR A 85 -12.06 2.75 24.43
N TYR A 86 -12.90 2.07 23.67
CA TYR A 86 -14.02 1.28 24.16
C TYR A 86 -13.51 -0.10 24.58
N ASN A 87 -13.64 -0.39 25.87
CA ASN A 87 -13.37 -1.70 26.43
C ASN A 87 -14.62 -2.58 26.28
N PRO A 88 -14.58 -3.67 25.48
CA PRO A 88 -15.75 -4.50 25.22
C PRO A 88 -16.25 -5.27 26.43
N SER A 89 -15.34 -5.64 27.36
CA SER A 89 -15.67 -6.40 28.57
C SER A 89 -16.44 -5.53 29.56
N LEU A 90 -16.08 -4.25 29.68
CA LEU A 90 -16.71 -3.28 30.59
C LEU A 90 -17.83 -2.47 29.94
N LYS A 91 -17.98 -2.55 28.61
CA LYS A 91 -18.94 -1.77 27.81
C LYS A 91 -18.84 -0.26 28.04
N GLN A 92 -17.63 0.26 28.23
CA GLN A 92 -17.36 1.66 28.55
C GLN A 92 -16.12 2.20 27.81
N ALA A 93 -16.10 3.51 27.53
CA ALA A 93 -14.98 4.20 26.90
C ALA A 93 -14.06 4.87 27.93
N PHE A 94 -12.75 4.76 27.73
CA PHE A 94 -11.71 5.31 28.59
C PHE A 94 -10.69 6.10 27.78
N ALA A 95 -10.29 7.27 28.28
CA ALA A 95 -9.25 8.10 27.72
C ALA A 95 -7.88 7.64 28.23
N ILE A 96 -6.96 7.43 27.29
CA ILE A 96 -5.59 7.05 27.59
C ILE A 96 -4.65 8.00 26.83
N TYR A 97 -3.77 8.68 27.57
CA TYR A 97 -2.90 9.72 27.02
C TYR A 97 -1.57 9.78 27.79
N GLY A 98 -0.67 10.64 27.32
CA GLY A 98 0.63 10.88 27.97
C GLY A 98 1.51 9.64 28.09
N ASP A 99 2.36 9.63 29.12
CA ASP A 99 3.37 8.60 29.32
C ASP A 99 2.76 7.22 29.63
N ILE A 100 1.58 7.17 30.25
CA ILE A 100 0.87 5.92 30.56
C ILE A 100 0.41 5.24 29.27
N MET A 101 -0.15 6.00 28.33
CA MET A 101 -0.55 5.49 27.01
C MET A 101 0.63 4.97 26.20
N LYS A 102 1.73 5.73 26.21
CA LYS A 102 2.98 5.31 25.57
C LYS A 102 3.49 4.00 26.17
N LYS A 103 3.48 3.89 27.51
CA LYS A 103 3.94 2.68 28.20
C LYS A 103 3.06 1.47 27.92
N TRP A 104 1.74 1.65 27.89
CA TRP A 104 0.82 0.59 27.52
C TRP A 104 1.04 0.11 26.08
N GLY A 105 1.33 1.03 25.15
CA GLY A 105 1.71 0.71 23.78
C GLY A 105 2.96 -0.14 23.65
N GLU A 106 4.00 0.15 24.46
CA GLU A 106 5.22 -0.67 24.54
C GLU A 106 4.97 -2.10 25.02
N THR A 107 3.90 -2.30 25.80
CA THR A 107 3.52 -3.66 26.23
C THR A 107 2.73 -4.41 25.16
N GLY A 108 2.39 -3.78 24.03
CA GLY A 108 1.57 -4.35 22.97
C GLY A 108 0.14 -3.81 22.95
N TYR A 109 -0.15 -2.66 23.58
CA TYR A 109 -1.51 -2.11 23.70
C TYR A 109 -2.52 -3.17 24.22
N GLU A 110 -3.73 -3.20 23.68
CA GLU A 110 -4.79 -4.14 24.07
C GLU A 110 -4.48 -5.62 23.74
N THR A 111 -3.47 -5.89 22.91
CA THR A 111 -2.97 -7.26 22.63
C THR A 111 -1.78 -7.64 23.50
N GLY A 112 -1.30 -6.68 24.29
CA GLY A 112 -0.26 -6.86 25.29
C GLY A 112 -0.75 -7.55 26.57
N PRO A 113 0.17 -7.86 27.48
CA PRO A 113 -0.12 -8.60 28.72
C PRO A 113 -1.02 -7.83 29.70
N LEU A 114 -1.35 -6.56 29.42
CA LEU A 114 -2.24 -5.74 30.24
C LEU A 114 -3.70 -5.72 29.75
N GLY A 115 -3.98 -6.05 28.48
CA GLY A 115 -5.33 -5.97 27.90
C GLY A 115 -5.84 -4.52 27.71
N PHE A 116 -7.15 -4.34 27.60
CA PHE A 116 -7.78 -3.03 27.36
C PHE A 116 -7.68 -2.09 28.57
N PRO A 117 -7.74 -0.75 28.37
CA PRO A 117 -7.86 0.19 29.48
C PRO A 117 -9.18 -0.03 30.22
N ALA A 118 -9.11 0.04 31.55
CA ALA A 118 -10.25 -0.15 32.46
C ALA A 118 -10.54 1.11 33.30
N SER A 119 -9.75 2.17 33.13
CA SER A 119 -9.98 3.49 33.73
C SER A 119 -9.36 4.60 32.89
N ASP A 120 -9.82 5.83 33.11
CA ASP A 120 -9.07 7.03 32.74
C ASP A 120 -7.83 7.16 33.66
N GLU A 121 -6.97 8.14 33.40
CA GLU A 121 -5.90 8.51 34.34
C GLU A 121 -6.48 9.11 35.63
N MET A 122 -6.07 8.59 36.78
CA MET A 122 -6.52 9.01 38.12
C MET A 122 -5.32 9.18 39.07
N ASP A 123 -5.57 9.71 40.28
CA ASP A 123 -4.53 9.79 41.31
C ASP A 123 -4.05 8.39 41.70
N ALA A 124 -2.74 8.24 41.86
CA ALA A 124 -2.16 6.94 42.20
C ALA A 124 -2.57 6.50 43.60
N ASP A 125 -2.94 5.22 43.74
CA ASP A 125 -3.25 4.59 45.02
C ASP A 125 -2.00 4.08 45.77
N GLN A 126 -0.81 4.31 45.22
CA GLN A 126 0.48 3.86 45.76
C GLN A 126 1.40 5.04 46.08
N SER A 127 2.04 5.00 47.27
CA SER A 127 2.97 6.03 47.71
C SER A 127 4.17 6.16 46.76
N GLY A 128 4.52 7.40 46.41
CA GLY A 128 5.65 7.68 45.50
C GLY A 128 5.27 7.73 44.02
N PHE A 129 3.98 7.57 43.68
CA PHE A 129 3.43 7.85 42.37
C PHE A 129 2.38 8.96 42.44
N LYS A 130 2.26 9.77 41.38
CA LYS A 130 1.29 10.86 41.30
C LYS A 130 0.01 10.40 40.61
N ARG A 131 0.14 9.65 39.51
CA ARG A 131 -0.98 9.28 38.62
C ARG A 131 -0.94 7.81 38.25
N MET A 132 -2.05 7.23 37.82
CA MET A 132 -2.13 5.85 37.33
C MET A 132 -3.31 5.61 36.38
N SER A 133 -3.25 4.52 35.62
CA SER A 133 -4.40 3.93 34.92
C SER A 133 -4.46 2.42 35.11
N LYS A 134 -5.67 1.88 35.14
CA LYS A 134 -5.96 0.45 35.26
C LYS A 134 -6.23 -0.15 33.88
N PHE A 135 -5.89 -1.43 33.73
CA PHE A 135 -6.10 -2.25 32.54
C PHE A 135 -6.67 -3.61 32.97
N ASP A 136 -7.23 -4.38 32.03
CA ASP A 136 -7.88 -5.67 32.32
C ASP A 136 -7.00 -6.58 33.20
N ASN A 137 -5.70 -6.63 32.90
CA ASN A 137 -4.74 -7.56 33.50
C ASN A 137 -3.60 -6.88 34.28
N GLY A 138 -3.73 -5.60 34.65
CA GLY A 138 -2.73 -4.90 35.48
C GLY A 138 -2.91 -3.39 35.54
N ASN A 139 -1.95 -2.71 36.15
CA ASN A 139 -1.94 -1.25 36.32
C ASN A 139 -0.65 -0.65 35.75
N ILE A 140 -0.72 0.62 35.36
CA ILE A 140 0.47 1.43 35.08
C ILE A 140 0.44 2.65 35.99
N TYR A 141 1.50 2.82 36.78
CA TYR A 141 1.72 3.95 37.68
C TYR A 141 2.68 4.96 37.05
N TRP A 142 2.49 6.25 37.35
CA TRP A 142 3.28 7.34 36.80
C TRP A 142 3.73 8.35 37.88
N ASN A 143 4.98 8.80 37.79
CA ASN A 143 5.53 9.90 38.58
C ASN A 143 6.60 10.65 37.76
N ASP A 144 6.33 11.90 37.37
CA ASP A 144 7.28 12.81 36.73
C ASP A 144 8.12 12.14 35.60
N GLY A 145 7.43 11.51 34.64
CA GLY A 145 8.04 10.84 33.48
C GLY A 145 8.48 9.39 33.70
N ARG A 146 8.42 8.88 34.93
CA ARG A 146 8.65 7.46 35.24
C ARG A 146 7.34 6.69 35.24
N THR A 147 7.25 5.62 34.45
CA THR A 147 6.12 4.68 34.47
C THR A 147 6.52 3.30 35.01
N GLU A 148 5.67 2.68 35.83
CA GLU A 148 5.86 1.33 36.35
C GLU A 148 4.66 0.44 36.00
N VAL A 149 4.92 -0.72 35.36
CA VAL A 149 3.90 -1.68 34.95
C VAL A 149 3.78 -2.77 36.00
N VAL A 150 2.61 -2.88 36.62
CA VAL A 150 2.29 -3.92 37.61
C VAL A 150 1.26 -4.86 37.00
N LYS A 151 1.70 -6.04 36.55
CA LYS A 151 0.82 -7.08 35.98
C LYS A 151 0.14 -7.88 37.09
N LYS A 152 -1.11 -8.31 36.90
CA LYS A 152 -1.70 -9.41 37.69
C LYS A 152 -1.01 -10.71 37.30
N SER A 153 0.07 -11.10 37.98
CA SER A 153 0.90 -12.23 37.55
C SER A 153 0.27 -13.60 37.82
N ARG A 154 0.42 -14.53 36.86
CA ARG A 154 1.02 -15.85 37.13
C ARG A 154 2.20 -16.07 36.17
N ILE A 155 3.41 -15.93 36.74
CA ILE A 155 4.75 -16.27 36.21
C ILE A 155 5.40 -15.22 35.28
N ALA A 156 6.55 -14.71 35.73
CA ALA A 156 7.42 -13.77 35.01
C ALA A 156 8.67 -14.51 34.49
N PHE A 157 9.07 -14.27 33.24
CA PHE A 157 10.44 -14.57 32.79
C PHE A 157 11.42 -13.65 33.52
N ARG A 158 12.47 -14.22 34.12
CA ARG A 158 13.56 -13.42 34.71
C ARG A 158 14.49 -12.92 33.61
N ALA A 159 14.82 -11.64 33.68
CA ALA A 159 15.90 -11.07 32.88
C ALA A 159 17.24 -11.69 33.34
N PRO A 160 18.15 -12.05 32.43
CA PRO A 160 19.43 -12.64 32.79
C PRO A 160 20.28 -11.71 33.65
N ALA A 161 20.85 -12.26 34.72
CA ALA A 161 21.78 -11.59 35.62
C ALA A 161 23.14 -11.46 34.92
N LYS A 162 23.76 -10.29 35.07
CA LYS A 162 25.02 -9.86 34.43
C LYS A 162 26.06 -10.98 34.31
N VAL A 163 26.28 -11.47 33.09
CA VAL A 163 27.50 -12.19 32.72
C VAL A 163 28.53 -11.14 32.30
N SER A 164 29.69 -11.10 32.97
CA SER A 164 30.81 -10.23 32.60
C SER A 164 31.49 -10.77 31.34
N VAL A 165 30.94 -10.43 30.17
CA VAL A 165 31.61 -10.65 28.88
C VAL A 165 32.51 -9.43 28.63
N ALA A 166 33.75 -9.67 28.19
CA ALA A 166 34.74 -8.62 27.90
C ALA A 166 34.15 -7.49 27.05
N ALA A 167 34.64 -6.27 27.29
CA ALA A 167 34.06 -5.03 26.79
C ALA A 167 33.69 -5.07 25.29
N PHE A 168 32.39 -4.91 25.03
CA PHE A 168 31.77 -4.80 23.71
C PHE A 168 32.36 -3.64 22.89
N ASN A 169 32.59 -3.85 21.60
CA ASN A 169 32.92 -2.78 20.67
C ASN A 169 31.61 -2.17 20.11
N PRO A 170 31.30 -0.88 20.36
CA PRO A 170 29.96 -0.30 20.19
C PRO A 170 29.38 -0.25 18.77
N ALA A 171 30.18 -0.49 17.73
CA ALA A 171 29.73 -0.47 16.34
C ALA A 171 30.48 -1.51 15.50
N ILE A 172 29.85 -2.67 15.28
CA ILE A 172 30.37 -3.66 14.33
C ILE A 172 29.89 -3.25 12.94
N SER A 173 30.83 -2.87 12.08
CA SER A 173 30.54 -2.55 10.68
C SER A 173 30.35 -3.86 9.91
N LEU A 174 29.19 -4.05 9.29
CA LEU A 174 28.83 -5.33 8.66
C LEU A 174 29.46 -5.49 7.27
N ARG A 175 29.46 -4.44 6.43
CA ARG A 175 30.20 -4.35 5.15
C ARG A 175 29.96 -2.97 4.51
N GLN A 176 30.79 -2.59 3.54
CA GLN A 176 30.47 -1.53 2.56
C GLN A 176 29.88 -2.17 1.29
N ILE A 177 28.69 -1.75 0.87
CA ILE A 177 28.10 -2.13 -0.42
C ILE A 177 27.64 -0.85 -1.11
N GLY A 178 28.24 -0.53 -2.26
CA GLY A 178 27.88 0.68 -3.01
C GLY A 178 28.04 1.98 -2.23
N GLY A 179 28.96 2.04 -1.26
CA GLY A 179 29.18 3.20 -0.39
C GLY A 179 28.28 3.31 0.84
N ILE A 180 27.31 2.40 1.02
CA ILE A 180 26.46 2.33 2.22
C ILE A 180 27.23 1.60 3.33
N GLN A 181 27.36 2.21 4.52
CA GLN A 181 27.85 1.54 5.71
C GLN A 181 26.70 1.04 6.58
N MET A 182 26.56 -0.28 6.66
CA MET A 182 25.63 -0.95 7.56
C MET A 182 26.30 -1.25 8.90
N ARG A 183 25.59 -1.00 10.01
CA ARG A 183 26.10 -1.25 11.36
C ARG A 183 25.07 -1.99 12.21
N ILE A 184 25.55 -2.83 13.12
CA ILE A 184 24.72 -3.32 14.22
C ILE A 184 24.86 -2.38 15.41
N VAL A 185 23.72 -1.97 15.96
CA VAL A 185 23.61 -1.11 17.14
C VAL A 185 22.88 -1.85 18.26
N LYS A 186 23.32 -1.61 19.50
CA LYS A 186 22.63 -2.10 20.70
C LYS A 186 21.39 -1.26 20.97
N ARG A 187 20.25 -1.92 21.16
CA ARG A 187 18.98 -1.30 21.57
C ARG A 187 18.41 -2.02 22.77
N THR A 188 17.82 -1.26 23.68
CA THR A 188 17.01 -1.79 24.77
C THR A 188 15.56 -1.90 24.32
N ASP A 189 14.74 -2.65 25.05
CA ASP A 189 13.31 -2.69 24.79
C ASP A 189 12.63 -1.31 24.96
N LYS A 190 13.29 -0.35 25.63
CA LYS A 190 12.84 1.04 25.75
C LYS A 190 13.17 1.88 24.51
N ASP A 191 14.26 1.57 23.81
CA ASP A 191 14.68 2.28 22.60
C ASP A 191 13.77 1.96 21.40
N ILE A 192 12.99 0.86 21.47
CA ILE A 192 11.88 0.53 20.55
C ILE A 192 10.93 1.74 20.40
N SER A 193 10.77 2.54 21.44
CA SER A 193 9.91 3.74 21.45
C SER A 193 10.51 4.96 20.72
N SER A 194 11.76 4.87 20.24
CA SER A 194 12.54 6.02 19.73
C SER A 194 13.28 5.78 18.41
N SER A 195 13.23 4.58 17.82
CA SER A 195 13.96 4.28 16.58
C SER A 195 13.16 4.61 15.31
N PRO A 196 13.80 5.18 14.27
CA PRO A 196 13.11 5.51 13.03
C PRO A 196 12.74 4.21 12.30
N LYS A 197 11.44 3.90 12.32
CA LYS A 197 10.77 3.20 11.21
C LYS A 197 11.13 3.96 9.94
N PHE A 198 11.55 3.23 8.90
CA PHE A 198 11.99 3.72 7.60
C PHE A 198 11.69 5.21 7.41
N SER A 199 12.63 6.10 7.79
CA SER A 199 12.35 7.53 7.66
C SER A 199 12.21 7.79 6.17
N ALA A 200 11.08 8.39 5.75
CA ALA A 200 10.90 8.77 4.36
C ALA A 200 12.17 9.49 3.89
N PRO A 201 12.78 9.07 2.77
CA PRO A 201 14.08 9.59 2.37
C PRO A 201 14.02 11.11 2.26
N ARG A 202 14.93 11.78 2.94
CA ARG A 202 14.95 13.23 2.96
C ARG A 202 15.67 13.74 1.73
N LYS A 203 14.97 14.46 0.85
CA LYS A 203 15.62 15.23 -0.23
C LYS A 203 16.50 16.31 0.40
N THR A 204 17.79 16.29 0.08
CA THR A 204 18.79 17.25 0.60
C THR A 204 19.07 18.37 -0.38
N ARG A 205 19.22 18.04 -1.67
CA ARG A 205 19.39 18.98 -2.78
C ARG A 205 18.95 18.34 -4.09
N GLU A 206 18.76 19.14 -5.12
CA GLU A 206 18.49 18.66 -6.48
C GLU A 206 19.18 19.53 -7.52
N THR A 207 19.48 18.97 -8.68
CA THR A 207 19.97 19.72 -9.83
C THR A 207 18.79 20.36 -10.58
N ALA A 208 19.08 21.39 -11.38
CA ALA A 208 18.13 21.84 -12.39
C ALA A 208 17.76 20.68 -13.33
N GLU A 209 16.50 20.65 -13.75
CA GLU A 209 15.99 19.69 -14.71
C GLU A 209 16.55 20.00 -16.10
N LYS A 210 17.04 18.97 -16.80
CA LYS A 210 17.65 19.09 -18.13
C LYS A 210 17.09 18.04 -19.10
N PRO A 211 16.93 18.37 -20.38
CA PRO A 211 16.56 17.38 -21.39
C PRO A 211 17.69 16.36 -21.59
N VAL A 212 17.35 15.08 -21.50
CA VAL A 212 18.23 13.99 -21.95
C VAL A 212 18.03 13.74 -23.44
N ASN A 213 16.79 13.92 -23.91
CA ASN A 213 16.36 13.98 -25.31
C ASN A 213 15.04 14.76 -25.37
N ASP A 214 14.46 14.87 -26.56
CA ASP A 214 13.21 15.63 -26.79
C ASP A 214 12.03 15.18 -25.92
N SER A 215 12.00 13.90 -25.51
CA SER A 215 10.88 13.28 -24.82
C SER A 215 11.06 13.15 -23.30
N VAL A 216 12.28 13.33 -22.78
CA VAL A 216 12.60 13.02 -21.38
C VAL A 216 13.39 14.15 -20.73
N LEU A 217 12.83 14.67 -19.65
CA LEU A 217 13.48 15.59 -18.74
C LEU A 217 13.99 14.82 -17.52
N CYS A 218 15.21 15.10 -17.09
CA CYS A 218 15.81 14.47 -15.92
C CYS A 218 16.45 15.51 -15.00
N LYS A 219 16.36 15.25 -13.71
CA LYS A 219 17.16 15.88 -12.66
C LYS A 219 17.81 14.83 -11.79
N THR A 220 18.85 15.21 -11.08
CA THR A 220 19.45 14.39 -10.03
C THR A 220 19.00 14.93 -8.69
N GLU A 221 18.31 14.10 -7.93
CA GLU A 221 17.95 14.37 -6.53
C GLU A 221 18.95 13.68 -5.62
N TYR A 222 19.45 14.40 -4.63
CA TYR A 222 20.33 13.82 -3.61
C TYR A 222 19.49 13.56 -2.37
N ARG A 223 19.46 12.30 -1.91
CA ARG A 223 18.62 11.86 -0.80
C ARG A 223 19.47 11.30 0.34
N SER A 224 18.98 11.50 1.56
CA SER A 224 19.55 10.92 2.77
C SER A 224 18.59 9.92 3.37
N TYR A 225 19.15 8.81 3.86
CA TYR A 225 18.41 7.68 4.41
C TYR A 225 18.88 7.40 5.83
N SER A 226 17.91 7.24 6.73
CA SER A 226 18.10 6.83 8.12
C SER A 226 17.14 5.68 8.40
N VAL A 227 17.63 4.45 8.35
CA VAL A 227 16.82 3.25 8.57
C VAL A 227 17.35 2.50 9.77
N GLU A 228 16.47 2.14 10.69
CA GLU A 228 16.77 1.20 11.74
C GLU A 228 15.75 0.06 11.74
N ASP A 229 16.26 -1.17 11.67
CA ASP A 229 15.44 -2.38 11.71
C ASP A 229 15.83 -3.19 12.96
N MET A 230 14.84 -3.50 13.78
CA MET A 230 15.03 -4.29 15.00
C MET A 230 15.14 -5.78 14.68
N ASN A 231 14.68 -6.18 13.49
CA ASN A 231 14.71 -7.54 12.99
C ASN A 231 15.67 -7.66 11.79
N GLN A 232 15.95 -8.89 11.42
CA GLN A 232 16.72 -9.27 10.25
C GLN A 232 15.80 -9.95 9.26
N GLU A 233 15.62 -9.32 8.10
CA GLU A 233 14.80 -9.80 6.99
C GLU A 233 15.37 -11.07 6.33
N ILE A 234 14.52 -12.06 6.07
CA ILE A 234 14.88 -13.32 5.41
C ILE A 234 14.35 -13.30 3.97
N LEU A 235 15.21 -12.97 3.00
CA LEU A 235 14.88 -13.06 1.57
C LEU A 235 15.69 -14.15 0.83
N ASN A 236 16.34 -15.02 1.59
CA ASN A 236 16.86 -16.29 1.11
C ASN A 236 16.60 -17.37 2.18
N PRO A 237 15.57 -18.22 2.04
CA PRO A 237 15.28 -19.28 2.99
C PRO A 237 16.45 -20.27 3.18
N GLU A 238 17.35 -20.41 2.20
CA GLU A 238 18.56 -21.22 2.37
C GLU A 238 19.47 -20.69 3.50
N ALA A 239 19.43 -19.38 3.80
CA ALA A 239 20.15 -18.82 4.93
C ALA A 239 19.66 -19.41 6.27
N MET A 240 18.41 -19.84 6.36
CA MET A 240 17.84 -20.51 7.54
C MET A 240 18.32 -21.95 7.72
N THR A 241 19.07 -22.51 6.76
CA THR A 241 19.71 -23.83 6.98
C THR A 241 20.74 -23.78 8.11
N ASN A 242 21.43 -22.64 8.24
CA ASN A 242 22.49 -22.41 9.24
C ASN A 242 22.03 -21.55 10.42
N LEU A 243 20.87 -20.90 10.33
CA LEU A 243 20.26 -20.13 11.41
C LEU A 243 19.16 -20.94 12.12
N TRP A 244 19.19 -21.00 13.45
CA TRP A 244 18.14 -21.67 14.23
C TRP A 244 17.77 -20.91 15.50
N LEU A 245 16.49 -20.95 15.84
CA LEU A 245 15.93 -20.34 17.05
C LEU A 245 16.68 -20.85 18.31
N GLY A 246 17.11 -19.94 19.17
CA GLY A 246 17.93 -20.22 20.36
C GLY A 246 19.42 -20.49 20.09
N GLY A 247 19.82 -20.59 18.81
CA GLY A 247 21.21 -20.72 18.39
C GLY A 247 22.01 -19.46 18.74
N VAL A 248 23.27 -19.65 19.13
CA VAL A 248 24.21 -18.56 19.43
C VAL A 248 25.25 -18.47 18.34
N TYR A 249 25.58 -17.25 17.93
CA TYR A 249 26.47 -16.94 16.82
C TYR A 249 27.44 -15.82 17.22
N ASP A 250 28.61 -15.81 16.58
CA ASP A 250 29.50 -14.64 16.62
C ASP A 250 29.06 -13.67 15.53
N LEU A 251 28.64 -12.47 15.94
CA LEU A 251 28.18 -11.43 15.04
C LEU A 251 29.27 -10.96 14.06
N ASN A 252 30.55 -11.02 14.45
CA ASN A 252 31.67 -10.66 13.57
C ASN A 252 31.83 -11.68 12.43
N GLU A 253 31.55 -12.95 12.69
CA GLU A 253 31.57 -14.01 11.68
C GLU A 253 30.32 -13.93 10.79
N MET A 254 29.15 -13.66 11.37
CA MET A 254 27.93 -13.40 10.60
C MET A 254 28.12 -12.22 9.63
N ALA A 255 28.79 -11.15 10.05
CA ALA A 255 29.13 -10.01 9.20
C ALA A 255 29.96 -10.39 7.96
N LYS A 256 30.77 -11.45 8.06
CA LYS A 256 31.58 -12.00 6.96
C LYS A 256 30.79 -12.99 6.09
N GLY A 257 29.54 -13.29 6.45
CA GLY A 257 28.71 -14.32 5.81
C GLY A 257 28.86 -15.72 6.42
N ASN A 258 29.58 -15.86 7.54
CA ASN A 258 29.77 -17.13 8.24
C ASN A 258 28.71 -17.31 9.32
N PHE A 259 27.75 -18.21 9.10
CA PHE A 259 26.62 -18.45 10.01
C PHE A 259 26.80 -19.72 10.86
N ASN A 260 28.02 -20.01 11.29
CA ASN A 260 28.30 -21.18 12.12
C ASN A 260 27.90 -20.87 13.57
N ALA A 261 26.96 -21.63 14.11
CA ALA A 261 26.60 -21.47 15.51
C ALA A 261 27.66 -22.05 16.43
N ILE A 262 27.74 -21.46 17.61
CA ILE A 262 28.61 -21.89 18.69
C ILE A 262 27.95 -23.06 19.41
N ASN A 263 28.62 -24.21 19.38
CA ASN A 263 28.16 -25.45 19.98
C ASN A 263 28.90 -25.73 21.29
N THR A 264 28.52 -25.02 22.34
CA THR A 264 29.03 -25.23 23.71
C THR A 264 27.90 -25.72 24.60
N ASN A 265 28.22 -26.13 25.83
CA ASN A 265 27.20 -26.44 26.82
C ASN A 265 26.33 -25.21 27.13
N ARG A 266 25.02 -25.42 27.21
CA ARG A 266 24.01 -24.36 27.32
C ARG A 266 23.05 -24.69 28.45
N SER A 267 22.49 -23.66 29.06
CA SER A 267 21.39 -23.81 30.00
C SER A 267 20.07 -24.09 29.26
N PRO A 268 19.07 -24.69 29.91
CA PRO A 268 17.79 -24.98 29.27
C PRO A 268 17.16 -23.74 28.63
N VAL A 269 16.59 -23.93 27.44
CA VAL A 269 15.88 -22.88 26.69
C VAL A 269 14.39 -23.21 26.68
N VAL A 270 13.55 -22.19 26.78
CA VAL A 270 12.10 -22.32 26.67
C VAL A 270 11.65 -21.69 25.37
N PHE A 271 10.84 -22.43 24.64
CA PHE A 271 10.15 -21.95 23.46
C PHE A 271 8.69 -21.60 23.78
N THR A 272 8.21 -20.52 23.19
CA THR A 272 6.80 -20.09 23.23
C THR A 272 6.34 -19.74 21.82
N MET A 273 5.05 -19.91 21.52
CA MET A 273 4.48 -19.48 20.24
C MET A 273 3.31 -18.53 20.49
N THR A 274 3.23 -17.46 19.72
CA THR A 274 2.09 -16.54 19.86
C THR A 274 0.77 -17.24 19.54
N ASN A 275 -0.32 -16.82 20.17
CA ASN A 275 -1.65 -17.45 20.07
C ASN A 275 -1.67 -18.90 20.57
N LYS A 276 -0.70 -19.29 21.41
CA LYS A 276 -0.69 -20.54 22.18
C LYS A 276 -0.17 -20.33 23.59
N ASP A 277 -0.84 -20.95 24.55
CA ASP A 277 -0.43 -20.94 25.96
C ASP A 277 0.62 -22.03 26.28
N ASN A 278 0.93 -22.90 25.33
CA ASN A 278 1.87 -24.00 25.51
C ASN A 278 3.32 -23.53 25.37
N THR A 279 4.15 -23.93 26.34
CA THR A 279 5.60 -23.73 26.33
C THR A 279 6.31 -25.08 26.19
N ILE A 280 7.42 -25.12 25.47
CA ILE A 280 8.28 -26.32 25.38
C ILE A 280 9.64 -25.99 25.99
N GLU A 281 10.03 -26.75 27.01
CA GLU A 281 11.38 -26.70 27.56
C GLU A 281 12.32 -27.59 26.76
N ILE A 282 13.54 -27.10 26.56
CA ILE A 282 14.61 -27.76 25.83
C ILE A 282 15.81 -27.84 26.78
N PRO A 283 15.95 -28.96 27.52
CA PRO A 283 17.01 -29.10 28.52
C PRO A 283 18.42 -29.01 27.93
N VAL A 284 18.60 -29.53 26.71
CA VAL A 284 19.88 -29.52 25.99
C VAL A 284 19.67 -28.83 24.63
N PRO A 285 19.90 -27.51 24.52
CA PRO A 285 19.60 -26.75 23.32
C PRO A 285 20.73 -26.85 22.28
N ASP A 286 21.00 -28.06 21.80
CA ASP A 286 21.85 -28.30 20.63
C ASP A 286 21.06 -28.08 19.31
N LYS A 287 21.76 -28.11 18.18
CA LYS A 287 21.16 -27.91 16.85
C LYS A 287 20.00 -28.86 16.57
N PHE A 288 20.12 -30.14 16.95
CA PHE A 288 19.11 -31.16 16.66
C PHE A 288 17.86 -30.93 17.52
N ASN A 289 18.03 -30.70 18.82
CA ASN A 289 16.93 -30.47 19.75
C ASN A 289 16.21 -29.14 19.44
N LEU A 290 16.94 -28.06 19.15
CA LEU A 290 16.32 -26.78 18.80
C LEU A 290 15.48 -26.89 17.53
N LYS A 291 16.02 -27.49 16.45
CA LYS A 291 15.28 -27.64 15.19
C LYS A 291 14.08 -28.58 15.33
N SER A 292 14.25 -29.73 15.99
CA SER A 292 13.15 -30.69 16.16
C SER A 292 11.99 -30.11 16.96
N LYS A 293 12.25 -29.27 17.98
CA LYS A 293 11.21 -28.62 18.78
C LYS A 293 10.49 -27.48 18.06
N VAL A 294 11.16 -26.74 17.15
CA VAL A 294 10.46 -25.82 16.25
C VAL A 294 9.47 -26.58 15.36
N GLU A 295 9.90 -27.70 14.77
CA GLU A 295 9.02 -28.54 13.94
C GLU A 295 7.88 -29.16 14.74
N GLU A 296 8.10 -29.50 16.01
CA GLU A 296 7.05 -29.94 16.91
C GLU A 296 5.99 -28.85 17.12
N PHE A 297 6.39 -27.61 17.39
CA PHE A 297 5.45 -26.47 17.48
C PHE A 297 4.67 -26.28 16.19
N ARG A 298 5.34 -26.35 15.04
CA ARG A 298 4.71 -26.12 13.74
C ARG A 298 3.69 -27.20 13.34
N LYS A 299 3.84 -28.43 13.87
CA LYS A 299 2.87 -29.52 13.66
C LYS A 299 1.60 -29.38 14.49
N GLN A 300 1.62 -28.58 15.55
CA GLN A 300 0.45 -28.40 16.40
C GLN A 300 -0.46 -27.32 15.79
N PRO A 301 -1.74 -27.61 15.46
CA PRO A 301 -2.67 -26.61 14.96
C PRO A 301 -3.00 -25.55 16.02
N PHE A 302 -3.38 -24.35 15.57
CA PHE A 302 -4.03 -23.34 16.40
C PHE A 302 -5.48 -23.74 16.68
N SER A 303 -6.07 -23.20 17.75
CA SER A 303 -7.49 -23.42 18.08
C SER A 303 -8.43 -22.74 17.08
N SER A 304 -7.98 -21.67 16.45
CA SER A 304 -8.63 -20.94 15.37
C SER A 304 -7.57 -20.34 14.45
N SER A 305 -7.98 -19.89 13.25
CA SER A 305 -7.05 -19.23 12.34
C SER A 305 -6.44 -18.00 13.03
N PRO A 306 -5.10 -17.90 13.11
CA PRO A 306 -4.49 -16.74 13.74
C PRO A 306 -4.79 -15.50 12.91
N LEU A 307 -5.24 -14.43 13.58
CA LEU A 307 -5.62 -13.17 12.95
C LEU A 307 -4.43 -12.37 12.40
N GLY A 308 -3.20 -12.88 12.52
CA GLY A 308 -1.95 -12.19 12.19
C GLY A 308 -1.64 -11.02 13.15
N PHE A 309 -0.50 -10.36 12.95
CA PHE A 309 -0.06 -9.24 13.80
C PHE A 309 -0.24 -7.86 13.16
N GLY A 310 -1.11 -7.79 12.14
CA GLY A 310 -1.27 -6.62 11.28
C GLY A 310 -0.42 -6.74 10.02
N GLN A 311 -1.02 -6.43 8.88
CA GLN A 311 -0.33 -6.40 7.59
C GLN A 311 0.11 -4.95 7.36
N TYR A 312 1.18 -4.76 6.61
CA TYR A 312 1.54 -3.42 6.17
C TYR A 312 2.04 -3.44 4.74
N LEU A 313 1.69 -2.39 4.00
CA LEU A 313 2.14 -2.10 2.65
C LEU A 313 2.93 -0.80 2.66
N GLU A 314 4.19 -0.91 2.28
CA GLU A 314 5.09 0.20 2.04
C GLU A 314 5.37 0.34 0.55
N SER A 315 5.52 1.56 0.08
CA SER A 315 5.94 1.88 -1.27
C SER A 315 7.18 2.77 -1.24
N SER A 316 8.08 2.59 -2.21
CA SER A 316 9.32 3.34 -2.28
C SER A 316 9.73 3.59 -3.72
N MET A 317 10.18 4.81 -4.00
CA MET A 317 10.94 5.11 -5.22
C MET A 317 12.38 4.64 -5.04
N VAL A 318 12.92 3.94 -6.04
CA VAL A 318 14.21 3.23 -5.97
C VAL A 318 15.08 3.52 -7.20
N ASN A 319 15.33 4.81 -7.47
CA ASN A 319 16.02 5.26 -8.68
C ASN A 319 17.55 5.09 -8.64
N SER A 320 18.09 4.58 -7.54
CA SER A 320 19.47 4.09 -7.44
C SER A 320 19.50 2.66 -6.87
N GLU A 321 20.57 1.93 -7.15
CA GLU A 321 20.80 0.61 -6.56
C GLU A 321 20.86 0.70 -5.02
N SER A 322 21.48 1.76 -4.51
CA SER A 322 21.50 2.09 -3.08
C SER A 322 20.09 2.25 -2.49
N ALA A 323 19.22 3.00 -3.16
CA ALA A 323 17.83 3.17 -2.73
C ALA A 323 17.05 1.84 -2.76
N LEU A 324 17.24 1.02 -3.80
CA LEU A 324 16.65 -0.32 -3.89
C LEU A 324 17.10 -1.20 -2.72
N ASN A 325 18.41 -1.23 -2.46
CA ASN A 325 19.01 -2.02 -1.39
C ASN A 325 18.45 -1.64 -0.02
N ILE A 326 18.28 -0.35 0.23
CA ILE A 326 17.69 0.15 1.48
C ILE A 326 16.20 -0.22 1.55
N ALA A 327 15.43 0.03 0.48
CA ALA A 327 13.99 -0.24 0.42
C ALA A 327 13.63 -1.72 0.59
N VAL A 328 14.47 -2.64 0.11
CA VAL A 328 14.24 -4.09 0.29
C VAL A 328 14.41 -4.52 1.75
N GLY A 329 15.25 -3.80 2.51
CA GLY A 329 15.55 -4.05 3.91
C GLY A 329 17.05 -3.91 4.16
N ALA A 330 17.43 -2.96 5.01
CA ALA A 330 18.84 -2.66 5.27
C ALA A 330 19.59 -3.87 5.87
N SER A 331 18.92 -4.67 6.71
CA SER A 331 19.42 -5.94 7.26
C SER A 331 19.80 -6.99 6.21
N TYR A 332 19.11 -7.00 5.07
CA TYR A 332 19.30 -8.03 4.05
C TYR A 332 20.60 -7.83 3.27
N THR A 333 20.96 -6.58 3.02
CA THR A 333 22.11 -6.22 2.18
C THR A 333 23.44 -6.61 2.82
N GLY A 334 23.52 -6.67 4.16
CA GLY A 334 24.75 -6.95 4.90
C GLY A 334 25.41 -8.32 4.64
N TYR A 335 24.71 -9.27 4.00
CA TYR A 335 25.14 -10.67 3.88
C TYR A 335 25.54 -11.12 2.46
N GLY A 336 25.81 -10.19 1.54
CA GLY A 336 26.49 -10.49 0.28
C GLY A 336 25.62 -10.99 -0.89
N VAL A 337 24.31 -10.74 -0.87
CA VAL A 337 23.41 -11.06 -1.99
C VAL A 337 23.27 -9.88 -2.96
N SER A 338 23.43 -10.12 -4.26
CA SER A 338 23.19 -9.13 -5.31
C SER A 338 21.69 -8.97 -5.58
N LEU A 339 21.10 -7.88 -5.09
CA LEU A 339 19.71 -7.52 -5.38
C LEU A 339 19.50 -7.03 -6.81
N LYS A 340 20.55 -6.45 -7.40
CA LYS A 340 20.53 -5.96 -8.78
C LYS A 340 20.16 -7.08 -9.76
N ASP A 341 20.79 -8.25 -9.63
CA ASP A 341 20.52 -9.38 -10.51
C ASP A 341 19.13 -9.97 -10.26
N LYS A 342 18.75 -10.07 -8.99
CA LYS A 342 17.45 -10.59 -8.57
C LYS A 342 16.29 -9.77 -9.14
N PHE A 343 16.37 -8.46 -9.05
CA PHE A 343 15.38 -7.54 -9.60
C PHE A 343 15.63 -7.24 -11.09
N ASN A 344 16.71 -7.74 -11.70
CA ASN A 344 17.21 -7.32 -13.02
C ASN A 344 17.15 -5.78 -13.13
N TYR A 345 17.77 -5.12 -12.16
CA TYR A 345 17.80 -3.69 -12.00
C TYR A 345 18.85 -3.08 -12.94
N THR A 346 18.47 -2.03 -13.65
CA THR A 346 19.36 -1.35 -14.58
C THR A 346 19.21 0.15 -14.51
N THR A 347 20.33 0.88 -14.59
CA THR A 347 20.35 2.34 -14.68
C THR A 347 20.29 2.85 -16.13
N SER A 348 20.27 1.92 -17.11
CA SER A 348 20.14 2.26 -18.53
C SER A 348 18.77 2.84 -18.86
N THR A 349 17.71 2.35 -18.21
CA THR A 349 16.36 2.91 -18.37
C THR A 349 16.24 4.21 -17.59
N LYS A 350 15.76 5.25 -18.25
CA LYS A 350 15.45 6.55 -17.64
C LYS A 350 14.03 6.60 -17.07
N ARG A 351 13.37 5.46 -16.87
CA ARG A 351 12.08 5.41 -16.19
C ARG A 351 12.27 5.39 -14.68
N ARG A 352 11.32 5.98 -13.97
CA ARG A 352 11.22 5.91 -12.51
C ARG A 352 10.92 4.48 -12.08
N LYS A 353 11.55 4.08 -10.98
CA LYS A 353 11.55 2.70 -10.49
C LYS A 353 10.91 2.67 -9.12
N PHE A 354 10.07 1.67 -8.91
CA PHE A 354 9.28 1.54 -7.69
C PHE A 354 9.39 0.15 -7.12
N LEU A 355 9.33 0.07 -5.80
CA LEU A 355 9.21 -1.16 -5.03
C LEU A 355 8.00 -1.04 -4.11
N LEU A 356 7.10 -2.01 -4.18
CA LEU A 356 6.04 -2.22 -3.19
C LEU A 356 6.46 -3.38 -2.29
N ASN A 357 6.42 -3.17 -0.99
CA ASN A 357 6.69 -4.18 0.02
C ASN A 357 5.43 -4.39 0.86
N TYR A 358 4.84 -5.57 0.71
CA TYR A 358 3.74 -6.01 1.58
C TYR A 358 4.23 -7.10 2.51
N VAL A 359 3.97 -6.96 3.79
CA VAL A 359 4.34 -7.96 4.81
C VAL A 359 3.11 -8.31 5.63
N ASN A 360 2.88 -9.60 5.81
CA ASN A 360 1.81 -10.14 6.63
C ASN A 360 2.40 -11.20 7.57
N PRO A 361 2.84 -10.79 8.77
CA PRO A 361 3.34 -11.68 9.81
C PRO A 361 2.15 -12.37 10.49
N VAL A 362 2.21 -13.70 10.58
CA VAL A 362 1.08 -14.54 11.01
C VAL A 362 1.26 -15.07 12.42
N TYR A 363 2.45 -15.62 12.73
CA TYR A 363 2.81 -16.10 14.07
C TYR A 363 4.32 -15.97 14.30
N THR A 364 4.73 -15.93 15.57
CA THR A 364 6.13 -15.88 15.97
C THR A 364 6.41 -17.03 16.93
N ILE A 365 7.56 -17.69 16.76
CA ILE A 365 8.11 -18.62 17.76
C ILE A 365 9.28 -17.93 18.43
N SER A 366 9.25 -17.91 19.75
CA SER A 366 10.20 -17.21 20.60
C SER A 366 11.03 -18.21 21.39
N ALA A 367 12.26 -17.83 21.73
CA ALA A 367 13.17 -18.56 22.60
C ALA A 367 13.76 -17.64 23.65
N GLY A 368 13.71 -18.08 24.90
CA GLY A 368 14.35 -17.42 26.03
C GLY A 368 15.10 -18.42 26.91
N PRO A 369 16.16 -17.99 27.60
CA PRO A 369 16.79 -18.84 28.60
C PRO A 369 15.79 -19.11 29.75
N LYS A 370 15.75 -20.35 30.24
CA LYS A 370 14.98 -20.68 31.45
C LYS A 370 15.58 -20.05 32.71
N THR A 371 16.90 -19.82 32.68
CA THR A 371 17.68 -19.28 33.79
C THR A 371 18.20 -17.89 33.45
N ASP A 372 18.92 -17.32 34.41
CA ASP A 372 19.54 -16.01 34.27
C ASP A 372 20.73 -15.98 33.27
N SER A 373 21.04 -17.08 32.58
CA SER A 373 22.11 -17.18 31.56
C SER A 373 21.73 -18.15 30.44
N LEU A 374 22.29 -17.94 29.25
CA LEU A 374 22.19 -18.89 28.12
C LEU A 374 23.22 -20.02 28.20
N PHE A 375 24.29 -19.84 28.96
CA PHE A 375 25.37 -20.81 29.17
C PHE A 375 25.38 -21.29 30.62
N ASN A 376 25.79 -22.54 30.84
CA ASN A 376 26.03 -23.00 32.20
C ASN A 376 27.26 -22.28 32.79
N ALA A 377 27.37 -22.27 34.11
CA ALA A 377 28.43 -21.57 34.81
C ALA A 377 29.82 -22.07 34.34
N GLY A 378 30.68 -21.14 33.92
CA GLY A 378 32.05 -21.44 33.46
C GLY A 378 32.20 -21.70 31.96
N ASP A 379 31.14 -22.12 31.26
CA ASP A 379 31.21 -22.43 29.82
C ASP A 379 31.35 -21.18 28.94
N ALA A 380 30.83 -20.03 29.40
CA ALA A 380 30.95 -18.75 28.71
C ALA A 380 32.36 -18.14 28.75
N ASN A 381 33.20 -18.54 29.71
CA ASN A 381 34.50 -17.91 29.96
C ASN A 381 35.53 -18.19 28.85
N ASN A 382 35.30 -19.23 28.04
CA ASN A 382 36.18 -19.62 26.94
C ASN A 382 35.73 -19.10 25.57
N ILE A 383 34.65 -18.32 25.52
CA ILE A 383 34.06 -17.83 24.28
C ILE A 383 34.37 -16.33 24.15
N ASN A 384 35.18 -15.96 23.17
CA ASN A 384 35.50 -14.59 22.83
C ASN A 384 34.70 -14.17 21.59
N GLY A 385 34.10 -12.97 21.58
CA GLY A 385 33.37 -12.46 20.43
C GLY A 385 32.11 -11.66 20.78
N ASN A 386 31.53 -11.05 19.76
CA ASN A 386 30.27 -10.30 19.88
C ASN A 386 29.10 -11.26 19.75
N LEU A 387 28.81 -11.98 20.84
CA LEU A 387 27.84 -13.07 20.82
C LEU A 387 26.40 -12.56 20.77
N VAL A 388 25.64 -13.14 19.85
CA VAL A 388 24.20 -12.93 19.69
C VAL A 388 23.47 -14.25 19.63
N TYR A 389 22.20 -14.28 20.00
CA TYR A 389 21.32 -15.42 19.81
C TYR A 389 20.04 -15.01 19.10
N ILE A 390 19.43 -15.98 18.41
CA ILE A 390 18.14 -15.79 17.77
C ILE A 390 17.05 -16.01 18.81
N ASP A 391 16.35 -14.95 19.21
CA ASP A 391 15.31 -14.99 20.24
C ASP A 391 13.90 -15.10 19.65
N HIS A 392 13.67 -14.65 18.42
CA HIS A 392 12.39 -14.79 17.73
C HIS A 392 12.60 -15.13 16.25
N ILE A 393 11.71 -15.97 15.72
CA ILE A 393 11.49 -16.14 14.28
C ILE A 393 10.03 -15.82 13.98
N THR A 394 9.81 -14.88 13.07
CA THR A 394 8.47 -14.50 12.59
C THR A 394 8.17 -15.22 11.29
N TYR A 395 7.00 -15.84 11.24
CA TYR A 395 6.47 -16.61 10.13
C TYR A 395 5.32 -15.84 9.48
N GLY A 396 5.23 -15.91 8.16
CA GLY A 396 4.17 -15.26 7.42
C GLY A 396 4.53 -15.15 5.95
N VAL A 397 4.19 -14.01 5.33
CA VAL A 397 4.56 -13.71 3.94
C VAL A 397 5.13 -12.32 3.79
N LYS A 398 6.07 -12.20 2.85
CA LYS A 398 6.60 -10.94 2.36
C LYS A 398 6.54 -10.94 0.84
N LEU A 399 5.71 -10.05 0.30
CA LEU A 399 5.52 -9.83 -1.12
C LEU A 399 6.24 -8.56 -1.54
N MET A 400 7.08 -8.66 -2.57
CA MET A 400 7.75 -7.52 -3.16
C MET A 400 7.37 -7.40 -4.64
N VAL A 401 6.97 -6.21 -5.07
CA VAL A 401 6.63 -5.92 -6.46
C VAL A 401 7.48 -4.78 -6.97
N TYR A 402 8.40 -5.10 -7.89
CA TYR A 402 9.26 -4.11 -8.56
C TYR A 402 8.71 -3.79 -9.96
N PHE A 403 8.72 -2.51 -10.32
CA PHE A 403 8.31 -2.08 -11.66
C PHE A 403 8.87 -0.72 -12.04
N GLU A 404 8.77 -0.39 -13.33
CA GLU A 404 9.17 0.91 -13.88
C GLU A 404 7.97 1.57 -14.56
N ALA A 405 7.59 2.76 -14.10
CA ALA A 405 6.40 3.45 -14.56
C ALA A 405 6.62 4.97 -14.61
N ASP A 406 5.75 5.69 -15.32
CA ASP A 406 5.72 7.14 -15.30
C ASP A 406 4.72 7.63 -14.24
N LEU A 407 5.09 7.45 -12.97
CA LEU A 407 4.29 7.84 -11.82
C LEU A 407 5.06 8.80 -10.93
N ASP A 408 4.37 9.80 -10.38
CA ASP A 408 4.95 10.69 -9.39
C ASP A 408 5.06 10.00 -8.02
N GLU A 409 6.02 10.46 -7.21
CA GLU A 409 6.24 9.93 -5.86
C GLU A 409 4.96 10.01 -5.03
N SER A 410 4.27 11.14 -5.08
CA SER A 410 2.98 11.33 -4.42
C SER A 410 1.86 10.45 -4.99
N GLU A 411 1.89 10.10 -6.28
CA GLU A 411 0.91 9.18 -6.85
C GLU A 411 1.08 7.79 -6.24
N ILE A 412 2.33 7.34 -6.09
CA ILE A 412 2.64 6.05 -5.45
C ILE A 412 2.30 6.07 -3.96
N GLU A 413 2.78 7.05 -3.21
CA GLU A 413 2.57 7.13 -1.76
C GLU A 413 1.10 7.27 -1.38
N ASN A 414 0.28 7.93 -2.21
CA ASN A 414 -1.14 8.08 -1.93
C ASN A 414 -1.96 6.82 -2.25
N ASN A 415 -1.51 6.03 -3.23
CA ASN A 415 -2.27 4.89 -3.73
C ASN A 415 -1.78 3.54 -3.19
N PHE A 416 -0.53 3.47 -2.73
CA PHE A 416 0.09 2.24 -2.23
C PHE A 416 0.61 2.44 -0.79
N LYS A 417 -0.33 2.65 0.13
CA LYS A 417 -0.10 2.75 1.58
C LYS A 417 -1.22 2.07 2.37
N GLY A 418 -0.94 1.64 3.59
CA GLY A 418 -1.93 1.12 4.54
C GLY A 418 -1.73 -0.35 4.91
N ASP A 419 -2.76 -0.93 5.53
CA ASP A 419 -2.63 -2.21 6.24
C ASP A 419 -3.11 -3.42 5.42
N GLY A 420 -3.18 -3.32 4.09
CA GLY A 420 -3.81 -4.36 3.27
C GLY A 420 -3.34 -4.41 1.81
N TRP A 421 -3.40 -5.61 1.24
CA TRP A 421 -3.20 -5.90 -0.17
C TRP A 421 -4.50 -6.45 -0.79
N GLY A 422 -4.65 -6.38 -2.11
CA GLY A 422 -5.81 -6.95 -2.78
C GLY A 422 -7.05 -6.06 -2.64
N ALA A 423 -8.14 -6.58 -2.06
CA ALA A 423 -9.43 -5.88 -2.00
C ALA A 423 -9.39 -4.58 -1.17
N ASP A 424 -8.45 -4.48 -0.21
CA ASP A 424 -8.28 -3.31 0.63
C ASP A 424 -7.39 -2.23 -0.04
N LEU A 425 -6.66 -2.59 -1.09
CA LEU A 425 -5.80 -1.67 -1.84
C LEU A 425 -6.63 -0.90 -2.86
N LYS A 426 -6.93 0.36 -2.53
CA LYS A 426 -7.68 1.27 -3.42
C LYS A 426 -6.71 2.16 -4.19
N VAL A 427 -6.62 1.93 -5.50
CA VAL A 427 -5.79 2.70 -6.42
C VAL A 427 -6.67 3.48 -7.38
N ASP A 428 -6.39 4.78 -7.53
CA ASP A 428 -7.03 5.70 -8.45
C ASP A 428 -6.96 5.17 -9.89
N SER A 429 -8.08 5.28 -10.62
CA SER A 429 -8.17 4.79 -12.01
C SER A 429 -7.15 5.43 -12.95
N LYS A 430 -6.77 6.68 -12.71
CA LYS A 430 -5.70 7.37 -13.47
C LYS A 430 -4.34 6.72 -13.26
N VAL A 431 -4.05 6.31 -12.03
CA VAL A 431 -2.79 5.66 -11.67
C VAL A 431 -2.75 4.24 -12.24
N THR A 432 -3.85 3.49 -12.14
CA THR A 432 -3.94 2.15 -12.77
C THR A 432 -3.78 2.22 -14.28
N GLN A 433 -4.34 3.23 -14.96
CA GLN A 433 -4.20 3.44 -16.40
C GLN A 433 -2.75 3.67 -16.82
N LYS A 434 -2.00 4.51 -16.09
CA LYS A 434 -0.55 4.74 -16.32
C LYS A 434 0.28 3.46 -16.19
N MET A 435 -0.25 2.44 -15.50
CA MET A 435 0.39 1.15 -15.27
C MET A 435 -0.10 0.02 -16.18
N GLU A 436 -1.04 0.25 -17.10
CA GLU A 436 -1.58 -0.81 -17.97
C GLU A 436 -0.53 -1.49 -18.85
N ASN A 437 0.46 -0.72 -19.32
CA ASN A 437 1.59 -1.21 -20.13
C ASN A 437 2.89 -1.35 -19.34
N THR A 438 2.77 -1.67 -18.04
CA THR A 438 3.92 -1.87 -17.15
C THR A 438 4.15 -3.36 -16.93
N ARG A 439 5.42 -3.76 -17.01
CA ARG A 439 5.85 -5.09 -16.56
C ARG A 439 6.21 -5.04 -15.09
N PHE A 440 5.54 -5.87 -14.30
CA PHE A 440 5.79 -6.04 -12.88
C PHE A 440 6.63 -7.29 -12.66
N LYS A 441 7.66 -7.19 -11.82
CA LYS A 441 8.43 -8.32 -11.30
C LYS A 441 7.97 -8.57 -9.87
N ILE A 442 7.52 -9.79 -9.60
CA ILE A 442 6.87 -10.17 -8.35
C ILE A 442 7.75 -11.20 -7.66
N PHE A 443 8.03 -10.96 -6.38
CA PHE A 443 8.79 -11.86 -5.52
C PHE A 443 7.96 -12.15 -4.27
N LEU A 444 7.83 -13.42 -3.91
CA LEU A 444 7.13 -13.84 -2.70
C LEU A 444 8.06 -14.68 -1.84
N TYR A 445 8.18 -14.29 -0.58
CA TYR A 445 8.83 -15.02 0.50
C TYR A 445 7.79 -15.43 1.53
N GLY A 446 8.09 -16.46 2.30
CA GLY A 446 7.12 -17.10 3.18
C GLY A 446 6.39 -18.28 2.54
N SER A 447 6.60 -18.57 1.27
CA SER A 447 6.27 -19.87 0.66
C SER A 447 7.36 -20.90 0.95
N ARG A 448 7.04 -22.20 0.84
CA ARG A 448 8.02 -23.31 0.98
C ARG A 448 9.26 -23.13 0.11
N GLN A 449 9.10 -22.55 -1.07
CA GLN A 449 10.19 -22.09 -1.93
C GLN A 449 9.91 -20.65 -2.36
N PRO A 450 10.92 -19.76 -2.43
CA PRO A 450 10.73 -18.41 -2.95
C PRO A 450 10.14 -18.43 -4.36
N ILE A 451 9.15 -17.59 -4.61
CA ILE A 451 8.53 -17.46 -5.93
C ILE A 451 9.05 -16.19 -6.59
N SER A 452 9.47 -16.30 -7.85
CA SER A 452 9.79 -15.17 -8.73
C SER A 452 8.96 -15.30 -10.00
N THR A 453 8.14 -14.29 -10.31
CA THR A 453 7.27 -14.29 -11.49
C THR A 453 7.11 -12.89 -12.05
N SER A 454 6.43 -12.76 -13.20
CA SER A 454 6.11 -11.47 -13.77
C SER A 454 4.65 -11.33 -14.15
N ALA A 455 4.17 -10.10 -14.15
CA ALA A 455 2.84 -9.72 -14.60
C ALA A 455 2.92 -8.57 -15.61
N TYR A 456 1.93 -8.50 -16.49
CA TYR A 456 1.83 -7.41 -17.47
C TYR A 456 0.53 -6.64 -17.25
N GLY A 457 0.65 -5.38 -16.86
CA GLY A 457 -0.46 -4.51 -16.49
C GLY A 457 -0.92 -4.68 -15.03
N TYR A 458 -1.51 -3.61 -14.49
CA TYR A 458 -1.94 -3.54 -13.08
C TYR A 458 -2.93 -4.66 -12.70
N ALA A 459 -3.92 -4.93 -13.54
CA ALA A 459 -4.94 -5.95 -13.26
C ALA A 459 -4.35 -7.37 -13.19
N ASP A 460 -3.40 -7.72 -14.07
CA ASP A 460 -2.71 -9.01 -14.02
C ASP A 460 -1.82 -9.12 -12.77
N MET A 461 -1.14 -8.03 -12.41
CA MET A 461 -0.33 -7.95 -11.19
C MET A 461 -1.17 -8.20 -9.95
N LEU A 462 -2.30 -7.50 -9.80
CA LEU A 462 -3.17 -7.63 -8.62
C LEU A 462 -3.75 -9.06 -8.53
N ARG A 463 -4.23 -9.60 -9.64
CA ARG A 463 -4.79 -10.97 -9.69
C ARG A 463 -3.76 -12.04 -9.30
N LYS A 464 -2.54 -11.96 -9.85
CA LYS A 464 -1.48 -12.94 -9.54
C LYS A 464 -1.02 -12.84 -8.09
N THR A 465 -0.81 -11.63 -7.59
CA THR A 465 -0.36 -11.42 -6.21
C THR A 465 -1.42 -11.81 -5.19
N ASP A 466 -2.70 -11.50 -5.42
CA ASP A 466 -3.81 -11.95 -4.58
C ASP A 466 -3.90 -13.48 -4.51
N ALA A 467 -3.77 -14.16 -5.66
CA ALA A 467 -3.75 -15.63 -5.70
C ALA A 467 -2.57 -16.22 -4.91
N LEU A 468 -1.38 -15.64 -5.05
CA LEU A 468 -0.18 -16.04 -4.33
C LEU A 468 -0.33 -15.86 -2.80
N LEU A 469 -0.86 -14.71 -2.37
CA LEU A 469 -1.07 -14.42 -0.95
C LEU A 469 -2.13 -15.35 -0.33
N LYS A 470 -3.27 -15.54 -1.01
CA LYS A 470 -4.33 -16.46 -0.55
C LYS A 470 -3.88 -17.91 -0.45
N ALA A 471 -2.92 -18.33 -1.28
CA ALA A 471 -2.34 -19.66 -1.19
C ALA A 471 -1.58 -19.89 0.13
N ILE A 472 -1.20 -18.82 0.85
CA ILE A 472 -0.46 -18.90 2.12
C ILE A 472 -1.31 -18.41 3.29
N VAL A 473 -1.83 -17.17 3.24
CA VAL A 473 -2.47 -16.50 4.40
C VAL A 473 -4.00 -16.46 4.30
N SER A 474 -4.64 -17.61 4.00
CA SER A 474 -6.11 -17.69 3.96
C SER A 474 -6.71 -17.83 5.37
N GLY A 475 -7.88 -17.21 5.56
CA GLY A 475 -8.55 -17.08 6.87
C GLY A 475 -9.07 -18.38 7.50
N ASN A 476 -8.92 -19.54 6.84
CA ASN A 476 -9.41 -20.84 7.36
C ASN A 476 -8.28 -21.78 7.77
N LYS A 477 -7.02 -21.40 7.58
CA LYS A 477 -5.89 -22.25 7.90
C LYS A 477 -5.52 -22.13 9.38
N ILE A 478 -5.41 -23.27 10.03
CA ILE A 478 -5.04 -23.37 11.45
C ILE A 478 -3.71 -24.08 11.66
N ASN A 479 -3.14 -24.72 10.63
CA ASN A 479 -1.86 -25.41 10.75
C ASN A 479 -0.71 -24.44 10.51
N PRO A 480 0.23 -24.26 11.46
CA PRO A 480 1.37 -23.35 11.29
C PRO A 480 2.21 -23.61 10.04
N GLN A 481 2.32 -24.88 9.60
CA GLN A 481 3.04 -25.28 8.38
C GLN A 481 2.38 -24.78 7.08
N GLU A 482 1.11 -24.39 7.12
CA GLU A 482 0.36 -23.88 5.96
C GLU A 482 0.25 -22.36 5.96
N LEU A 483 0.67 -21.71 7.05
CA LEU A 483 0.51 -20.28 7.35
C LEU A 483 1.79 -19.46 7.07
N GLY A 484 2.73 -20.05 6.34
CA GLY A 484 3.93 -19.39 5.89
C GLY A 484 5.22 -19.97 6.46
N GLU A 485 6.33 -19.53 5.87
CA GLU A 485 7.70 -19.81 6.25
C GLU A 485 8.34 -18.60 6.95
N PRO A 486 9.54 -18.75 7.55
CA PRO A 486 10.26 -17.62 8.17
C PRO A 486 10.44 -16.45 7.20
N ILE A 487 10.05 -15.26 7.64
CA ILE A 487 10.21 -14.00 6.90
C ILE A 487 11.17 -13.03 7.58
N SER A 488 11.33 -13.12 8.90
CA SER A 488 12.33 -12.38 9.65
C SER A 488 12.73 -13.09 10.94
N TYR A 489 13.87 -12.69 11.52
CA TYR A 489 14.33 -13.13 12.83
C TYR A 489 14.89 -11.96 13.64
N SER A 490 14.81 -12.04 14.96
CA SER A 490 15.45 -11.06 15.87
C SER A 490 16.75 -11.62 16.41
N LEU A 491 17.70 -10.72 16.67
CA LEU A 491 18.97 -11.03 17.32
C LEU A 491 19.04 -10.28 18.64
N ARG A 492 19.42 -10.99 19.71
CA ARG A 492 19.75 -10.39 21.00
C ARG A 492 21.17 -10.70 21.41
N PHE A 493 21.83 -9.71 21.99
CA PHE A 493 23.06 -9.90 22.73
C PHE A 493 22.79 -10.68 24.02
N LEU A 494 23.83 -11.31 24.56
CA LEU A 494 23.72 -12.07 25.81
C LEU A 494 23.31 -11.23 27.03
N ASP A 495 23.47 -9.91 26.96
CA ASP A 495 22.99 -8.96 27.97
C ASP A 495 21.49 -8.61 27.81
N GLY A 496 20.78 -9.32 26.93
CA GLY A 496 19.35 -9.16 26.67
C GLY A 496 19.00 -8.01 25.72
N LYS A 497 19.97 -7.19 25.30
CA LYS A 497 19.73 -6.08 24.37
C LYS A 497 19.54 -6.58 22.94
N ILE A 498 18.72 -5.87 22.17
CA ILE A 498 18.48 -6.14 20.75
C ILE A 498 19.69 -5.71 19.92
N ALA A 499 20.07 -6.56 18.97
CA ALA A 499 21.05 -6.27 17.94
C ALA A 499 20.32 -5.76 16.69
N ALA A 500 20.01 -4.46 16.69
CA ALA A 500 19.29 -3.80 15.61
C ALA A 500 20.25 -3.44 14.48
N THR A 501 19.78 -3.56 13.24
CA THR A 501 20.49 -3.09 12.07
C THR A 501 20.22 -1.61 11.86
N SER A 502 21.26 -0.81 11.68
CA SER A 502 21.17 0.62 11.39
C SER A 502 21.91 0.99 10.11
N CYS A 503 21.26 1.80 9.28
CA CYS A 503 21.78 2.39 8.05
C CYS A 503 21.65 3.91 8.14
N GLN A 504 22.76 4.62 8.03
CA GLN A 504 22.80 6.07 7.93
C GLN A 504 23.64 6.44 6.72
N VAL A 505 23.02 7.02 5.70
CA VAL A 505 23.72 7.46 4.50
C VAL A 505 23.18 8.79 4.00
N GLU A 506 24.09 9.67 3.61
CA GLU A 506 23.77 10.99 3.11
C GLU A 506 24.14 11.14 1.64
N ASN A 507 23.41 12.02 0.94
CA ASN A 507 23.73 12.45 -0.42
C ASN A 507 23.79 11.32 -1.46
N ILE A 508 22.90 10.33 -1.38
CA ILE A 508 22.72 9.32 -2.42
C ILE A 508 22.14 9.99 -3.68
N PRO A 509 22.82 9.93 -4.83
CA PRO A 509 22.31 10.51 -6.07
C PRO A 509 21.27 9.58 -6.70
N GLU A 510 20.11 10.13 -7.01
CA GLU A 510 19.02 9.46 -7.68
C GLU A 510 18.58 10.22 -8.92
N GLN A 511 18.59 9.53 -10.05
CA GLN A 511 18.15 10.12 -11.31
C GLN A 511 16.62 10.04 -11.39
N ASN A 512 15.96 11.19 -11.25
CA ASN A 512 14.53 11.33 -11.37
C ASN A 512 14.20 11.91 -12.75
N CYS A 513 13.56 11.11 -13.60
CA CYS A 513 13.23 11.47 -14.96
C CYS A 513 11.73 11.34 -15.19
N ARG A 514 11.16 12.30 -15.90
CA ARG A 514 9.74 12.31 -16.28
C ARG A 514 9.60 12.53 -17.78
N ILE A 515 8.44 12.19 -18.31
CA ILE A 515 8.10 12.57 -19.68
C ILE A 515 8.07 14.10 -19.77
N ASN A 516 8.67 14.63 -20.83
CA ASN A 516 8.60 16.04 -21.15
C ASN A 516 7.18 16.41 -21.60
N ALA A 517 6.31 16.73 -20.63
CA ALA A 517 4.94 17.12 -20.91
C ALA A 517 4.87 18.41 -21.75
N ASP A 518 5.89 19.27 -21.73
CA ASP A 518 5.89 20.51 -22.51
C ASP A 518 6.21 20.28 -23.99
N ARG A 519 6.55 19.04 -24.37
CA ARG A 519 6.80 18.69 -25.77
C ARG A 519 5.50 18.78 -26.57
N PRO A 520 5.52 19.44 -27.73
CA PRO A 520 4.44 19.38 -28.70
C PRO A 520 4.23 17.94 -29.21
N MET A 521 3.00 17.42 -29.16
CA MET A 521 2.67 16.07 -29.68
C MET A 521 1.95 16.13 -31.02
N LYS A 522 1.90 14.98 -31.70
CA LYS A 522 1.15 14.82 -32.95
C LYS A 522 -0.20 14.17 -32.68
N LEU A 523 -1.26 14.68 -33.30
CA LEU A 523 -2.56 14.00 -33.34
C LEU A 523 -2.81 13.50 -34.76
N ASN A 524 -2.95 12.19 -34.89
CA ASN A 524 -3.40 11.53 -36.10
C ASN A 524 -4.93 11.45 -36.11
N ILE A 525 -5.55 12.00 -37.16
CA ILE A 525 -6.97 11.85 -37.44
C ILE A 525 -7.13 11.09 -38.75
N ALA A 526 -7.78 9.95 -38.70
CA ALA A 526 -7.93 9.07 -39.86
C ALA A 526 -9.38 8.68 -40.11
N LEU A 527 -9.87 8.86 -41.34
CA LEU A 527 -11.15 8.32 -41.79
C LEU A 527 -10.95 6.88 -42.25
N THR A 528 -11.57 5.92 -41.58
CA THR A 528 -11.36 4.49 -41.87
C THR A 528 -12.51 3.85 -42.63
N LYS A 529 -13.72 4.41 -42.56
CA LYS A 529 -14.89 3.83 -43.21
C LYS A 529 -15.92 4.90 -43.56
N ASN A 530 -16.51 4.77 -44.75
CA ASN A 530 -17.69 5.50 -45.16
C ASN A 530 -18.75 4.50 -45.68
N LYS A 531 -19.82 4.24 -44.92
CA LYS A 531 -20.92 3.37 -45.38
C LYS A 531 -22.00 4.23 -46.01
N ASN A 532 -22.24 4.02 -47.30
CA ASN A 532 -23.17 4.77 -48.12
C ASN A 532 -24.18 3.83 -48.82
N SER A 533 -25.45 4.23 -48.90
CA SER A 533 -26.50 3.56 -49.67
C SER A 533 -26.64 4.01 -51.13
N ASN A 534 -26.18 5.22 -51.52
CA ASN A 534 -26.30 5.79 -52.88
C ASN A 534 -25.11 6.67 -53.30
N ARG A 535 -24.60 6.50 -54.53
CA ARG A 535 -23.19 6.77 -54.94
C ARG A 535 -22.71 8.23 -55.05
N ASP A 536 -23.50 9.24 -54.67
CA ASP A 536 -23.14 10.64 -55.00
C ASP A 536 -23.19 11.57 -53.79
N MET A 537 -22.06 11.71 -53.09
CA MET A 537 -21.86 12.74 -52.08
C MET A 537 -20.82 13.74 -52.58
N TRP A 538 -20.93 14.99 -52.15
CA TRP A 538 -19.85 15.98 -52.28
C TRP A 538 -19.79 16.91 -51.06
N GLY A 539 -18.61 17.43 -50.75
CA GLY A 539 -18.38 18.25 -49.56
C GLY A 539 -17.02 18.03 -48.93
N TRP A 540 -16.85 18.46 -47.69
CA TRP A 540 -15.61 18.32 -46.94
C TRP A 540 -15.84 18.13 -45.45
N VAL A 541 -14.83 17.54 -44.81
CA VAL A 541 -14.69 17.46 -43.36
C VAL A 541 -13.35 18.07 -42.99
N ASP A 542 -13.36 19.00 -42.05
CA ASP A 542 -12.16 19.62 -41.50
C ASP A 542 -11.99 19.27 -40.03
N ALA A 543 -10.76 19.33 -39.55
CA ALA A 543 -10.48 19.36 -38.13
C ALA A 543 -9.77 20.64 -37.76
N GLU A 544 -10.04 21.08 -36.54
CA GLU A 544 -9.22 22.07 -35.87
C GLU A 544 -9.02 21.71 -34.41
N ILE A 545 -7.89 22.16 -33.87
CA ILE A 545 -7.58 22.07 -32.46
C ILE A 545 -7.92 23.40 -31.82
N LEU A 546 -8.84 23.38 -30.87
CA LEU A 546 -9.25 24.55 -30.12
C LEU A 546 -8.58 24.54 -28.74
N ASN A 547 -8.07 25.70 -28.34
CA ASN A 547 -7.65 25.92 -26.95
C ASN A 547 -8.88 26.07 -26.03
N ASN A 548 -8.66 26.21 -24.72
CA ASN A 548 -9.74 26.37 -23.74
C ASN A 548 -10.58 27.65 -23.92
N ALA A 549 -10.02 28.67 -24.59
CA ALA A 549 -10.75 29.89 -24.95
C ALA A 549 -11.58 29.74 -26.25
N GLY A 550 -11.57 28.56 -26.88
CA GLY A 550 -12.28 28.29 -28.13
C GLY A 550 -11.60 28.87 -29.37
N GLN A 551 -10.33 29.28 -29.27
CA GLN A 551 -9.56 29.80 -30.40
C GLN A 551 -8.88 28.66 -31.15
N SER A 552 -8.92 28.73 -32.48
CA SER A 552 -8.25 27.79 -33.37
C SER A 552 -6.74 27.94 -33.25
N VAL A 553 -6.07 26.86 -32.85
CA VAL A 553 -4.60 26.78 -32.73
C VAL A 553 -4.00 26.24 -34.02
N VAL A 554 -4.62 25.22 -34.60
CA VAL A 554 -4.27 24.63 -35.91
C VAL A 554 -5.55 24.13 -36.56
N ASN A 555 -5.72 24.35 -37.86
CA ASN A 555 -6.81 23.81 -38.66
C ASN A 555 -6.29 23.16 -39.96
N GLN A 556 -6.92 22.07 -40.37
CA GLN A 556 -6.60 21.35 -41.62
C GLN A 556 -7.85 20.65 -42.16
N THR A 557 -7.96 20.59 -43.49
CA THR A 557 -8.98 19.77 -44.16
C THR A 557 -8.62 18.31 -44.05
N ILE A 558 -9.49 17.51 -43.40
CA ILE A 558 -9.26 16.08 -43.21
C ILE A 558 -9.59 15.32 -44.49
N PHE A 559 -10.66 15.74 -45.15
CA PHE A 559 -11.26 15.02 -46.25
C PHE A 559 -12.04 16.00 -47.13
N ASP A 560 -11.77 16.00 -48.44
CA ASP A 560 -12.50 16.78 -49.45
C ASP A 560 -12.91 15.84 -50.58
N PHE A 561 -14.20 15.77 -50.83
CA PHE A 561 -14.80 15.00 -51.91
C PHE A 561 -15.55 15.99 -52.80
N GLY A 562 -14.83 16.57 -53.76
CA GLY A 562 -15.43 17.44 -54.77
C GLY A 562 -16.53 16.73 -55.56
N LYS A 563 -17.36 17.49 -56.30
CA LYS A 563 -18.54 17.01 -57.06
C LYS A 563 -18.33 15.80 -58.01
N LYS A 564 -17.08 15.36 -58.25
CA LYS A 564 -16.72 14.25 -59.16
C LYS A 564 -16.09 13.01 -58.49
N ALA A 565 -15.91 12.98 -57.17
CA ALA A 565 -15.24 11.86 -56.49
C ALA A 565 -16.24 10.90 -55.81
N ALA A 566 -16.77 9.95 -56.58
CA ALA A 566 -17.60 8.86 -56.04
C ALA A 566 -16.71 7.86 -55.25
N VAL A 567 -16.43 8.12 -53.98
CA VAL A 567 -15.74 7.15 -53.11
C VAL A 567 -16.78 6.24 -52.46
N ALA A 568 -17.25 5.25 -53.20
CA ALA A 568 -17.91 4.09 -52.61
C ALA A 568 -16.84 3.18 -52.00
N SER A 569 -16.70 3.16 -50.67
CA SER A 569 -15.81 2.22 -49.98
C SER A 569 -16.56 1.46 -48.90
N ASN A 570 -17.06 0.28 -49.26
CA ASN A 570 -17.69 -0.65 -48.33
C ASN A 570 -16.68 -1.54 -47.58
N GLU A 571 -15.38 -1.25 -47.67
CA GLU A 571 -14.35 -2.18 -47.20
C GLU A 571 -13.97 -1.97 -45.74
N THR A 572 -13.83 -3.10 -45.03
CA THR A 572 -13.06 -3.21 -43.79
C THR A 572 -11.58 -3.04 -44.11
N ALA A 573 -11.14 -1.81 -44.35
CA ALA A 573 -9.76 -1.54 -44.72
C ALA A 573 -8.81 -1.67 -43.50
N THR A 574 -7.65 -2.28 -43.73
CA THR A 574 -6.50 -2.29 -42.80
C THR A 574 -5.76 -0.95 -42.77
N SER A 575 -5.92 -0.14 -43.82
CA SER A 575 -5.35 1.21 -43.99
C SER A 575 -6.44 2.28 -44.03
N PRO A 576 -6.20 3.50 -43.53
CA PRO A 576 -7.20 4.57 -43.57
C PRO A 576 -7.41 5.11 -44.99
N LEU A 577 -8.63 5.57 -45.29
CA LEU A 577 -8.98 6.21 -46.57
C LEU A 577 -8.32 7.58 -46.70
N TYR A 578 -8.31 8.33 -45.60
CA TYR A 578 -7.66 9.64 -45.47
C TYR A 578 -7.05 9.77 -44.08
N GLN A 579 -5.92 10.45 -43.98
CA GLN A 579 -5.24 10.70 -42.72
C GLN A 579 -4.62 12.10 -42.74
N ASN A 580 -4.77 12.81 -41.62
CA ASN A 580 -4.06 14.05 -41.35
C ASN A 580 -3.35 14.00 -40.00
N VAL A 581 -2.26 14.75 -39.91
CA VAL A 581 -1.38 14.80 -38.75
C VAL A 581 -1.28 16.24 -38.29
N PHE A 582 -1.87 16.53 -37.14
CA PHE A 582 -1.72 17.81 -36.47
C PHE A 582 -0.43 17.79 -35.68
N GLU A 583 0.58 18.51 -36.16
CA GLU A 583 1.85 18.64 -35.47
C GLU A 583 1.81 19.75 -34.42
N ASN A 584 2.75 19.66 -33.49
CA ASN A 584 3.07 20.70 -32.53
C ASN A 584 1.93 21.11 -31.57
N ILE A 585 1.11 20.17 -31.12
CA ILE A 585 0.04 20.48 -30.15
C ILE A 585 0.65 20.68 -28.75
N ALA A 586 0.55 21.90 -28.23
CA ALA A 586 1.13 22.30 -26.95
C ALA A 586 0.42 21.66 -25.74
N ALA A 587 1.16 21.53 -24.63
CA ALA A 587 0.66 20.88 -23.41
C ALA A 587 -0.66 21.45 -22.84
N PRO A 588 -0.86 22.79 -22.78
CA PRO A 588 -2.11 23.36 -22.29
C PRO A 588 -3.32 22.98 -23.15
N ASP A 589 -3.12 22.94 -24.48
CA ASP A 589 -4.17 22.60 -25.45
C ASP A 589 -4.54 21.11 -25.37
N ARG A 590 -3.59 20.23 -25.06
CA ARG A 590 -3.89 18.81 -24.79
C ARG A 590 -4.65 18.62 -23.48
N ALA A 591 -4.35 19.42 -22.46
CA ALA A 591 -4.95 19.26 -21.14
C ALA A 591 -6.40 19.74 -21.09
N THR A 592 -6.72 20.82 -21.81
CA THR A 592 -8.00 21.53 -21.68
C THR A 592 -8.69 21.87 -23.00
N GLY A 593 -8.01 21.65 -24.13
CA GLY A 593 -8.53 21.93 -25.46
C GLY A 593 -9.46 20.84 -26.00
N ARG A 594 -9.86 21.03 -27.26
CA ARG A 594 -10.83 20.18 -27.95
C ARG A 594 -10.40 19.96 -29.40
N VAL A 595 -10.73 18.79 -29.93
CA VAL A 595 -10.74 18.56 -31.38
C VAL A 595 -12.13 18.91 -31.88
N ARG A 596 -12.24 19.90 -32.77
CA ARG A 596 -13.48 20.20 -33.48
C ARG A 596 -13.44 19.58 -34.86
N LEU A 597 -14.44 18.76 -35.17
CA LEU A 597 -14.67 18.27 -36.54
C LEU A 597 -15.78 19.09 -37.17
N TRP A 598 -15.50 19.71 -38.32
CA TRP A 598 -16.46 20.44 -39.13
C TRP A 598 -16.97 19.58 -40.25
N PHE A 599 -18.26 19.69 -40.56
CA PHE A 599 -18.94 18.91 -41.58
C PHE A 599 -19.73 19.82 -42.49
N TRP A 600 -19.44 19.68 -43.78
CA TRP A 600 -20.25 20.24 -44.85
C TRP A 600 -20.46 19.16 -45.90
N ILE A 601 -21.65 18.59 -45.91
CA ILE A 601 -21.96 17.38 -46.65
C ILE A 601 -23.24 17.62 -47.45
N ASN A 602 -23.17 17.34 -48.76
CA ASN A 602 -24.27 17.45 -49.70
C ASN A 602 -24.45 16.16 -50.51
N SER A 603 -25.66 15.95 -51.06
CA SER A 603 -25.98 14.88 -52.01
C SER A 603 -25.86 15.34 -53.48
N SER A 604 -25.96 14.41 -54.46
CA SER A 604 -25.96 14.73 -55.90
C SER A 604 -26.99 15.76 -56.34
N LYS A 605 -28.06 15.93 -55.57
CA LYS A 605 -29.14 16.89 -55.86
C LYS A 605 -28.88 18.27 -55.22
N ASP A 606 -27.66 18.53 -54.75
CA ASP A 606 -27.26 19.74 -54.03
C ASP A 606 -28.12 20.00 -52.76
N HIS A 607 -28.70 18.93 -52.17
CA HIS A 607 -29.37 19.03 -50.86
C HIS A 607 -28.35 18.89 -49.72
N TYR A 608 -28.48 19.78 -48.74
CA TYR A 608 -27.67 19.77 -47.52
C TYR A 608 -28.06 18.59 -46.61
N CYS A 609 -27.06 17.88 -46.08
CA CYS A 609 -27.27 16.71 -45.24
C CYS A 609 -26.93 16.98 -43.76
N PRO A 610 -27.93 17.21 -42.88
CA PRO A 610 -27.66 17.36 -41.45
C PRO A 610 -27.08 16.10 -40.79
N LEU A 611 -26.19 16.31 -39.81
CA LEU A 611 -25.75 15.25 -38.91
C LEU A 611 -26.89 14.86 -37.96
N GLN A 612 -27.01 13.56 -37.69
CA GLN A 612 -28.06 12.95 -36.89
C GLN A 612 -27.53 12.38 -35.56
N GLY A 613 -28.32 12.54 -34.49
CA GLY A 613 -28.18 11.78 -33.25
C GLY A 613 -26.98 12.12 -32.35
N GLN A 614 -26.32 13.26 -32.54
CA GLN A 614 -25.16 13.65 -31.72
C GLN A 614 -25.56 14.64 -30.62
N GLN A 615 -25.27 14.32 -29.35
CA GLN A 615 -25.57 15.20 -28.20
C GLN A 615 -24.72 16.47 -28.14
N GLN A 616 -23.58 16.53 -28.86
CA GLN A 616 -22.63 17.65 -28.86
C GLN A 616 -22.57 18.42 -30.19
N GLN A 617 -23.58 18.25 -31.04
CA GLN A 617 -23.65 18.93 -32.33
C GLN A 617 -24.09 20.38 -32.18
N SER A 618 -23.47 21.26 -32.96
CA SER A 618 -23.87 22.66 -33.09
C SER A 618 -23.64 23.12 -34.54
N TYR A 619 -24.17 24.29 -34.90
CA TYR A 619 -24.00 24.87 -36.23
C TYR A 619 -23.54 26.32 -36.15
N ASN A 620 -22.60 26.70 -37.01
CA ASN A 620 -22.14 28.09 -37.15
C ASN A 620 -21.47 28.33 -38.51
N THR A 621 -21.22 29.59 -38.85
CA THR A 621 -20.34 29.95 -39.98
C THR A 621 -18.90 29.63 -39.62
N ARG A 622 -18.26 28.76 -40.40
CA ARG A 622 -16.83 28.46 -40.22
C ARG A 622 -15.99 29.62 -40.77
N PRO A 623 -15.01 30.13 -40.01
CA PRO A 623 -14.10 31.16 -40.52
C PRO A 623 -13.39 30.71 -41.80
N GLY A 624 -13.44 31.52 -42.86
CA GLY A 624 -12.80 31.22 -44.16
C GLY A 624 -13.61 30.33 -45.11
N HIS A 625 -14.77 29.82 -44.69
CA HIS A 625 -15.66 29.03 -45.55
C HIS A 625 -17.07 29.64 -45.55
N GLY A 626 -17.71 29.70 -46.73
CA GLY A 626 -19.04 30.29 -46.88
C GLY A 626 -20.15 29.39 -46.33
N GLY A 627 -21.11 29.96 -45.59
CA GLY A 627 -22.33 29.26 -45.15
C GLY A 627 -22.25 28.60 -43.77
N THR A 628 -23.38 28.02 -43.35
CA THR A 628 -23.53 27.34 -42.06
C THR A 628 -23.03 25.90 -42.13
N HIS A 629 -22.22 25.51 -41.15
CA HIS A 629 -21.61 24.18 -41.06
C HIS A 629 -22.00 23.52 -39.75
N TYR A 630 -22.11 22.19 -39.75
CA TYR A 630 -22.20 21.43 -38.50
C TYR A 630 -20.82 21.19 -37.93
N PHE A 631 -20.72 21.18 -36.62
CA PHE A 631 -19.51 20.74 -35.95
C PHE A 631 -19.82 19.94 -34.69
N VAL A 632 -18.82 19.17 -34.29
CA VAL A 632 -18.81 18.42 -33.03
C VAL A 632 -17.47 18.66 -32.32
N ASP A 633 -17.53 18.89 -31.02
CA ASP A 633 -16.36 19.07 -30.18
C ASP A 633 -16.07 17.81 -29.39
N ILE A 634 -14.83 17.35 -29.45
CA ILE A 634 -14.35 16.20 -28.69
C ILE A 634 -13.30 16.72 -27.69
N PRO A 635 -13.51 16.58 -26.38
CA PRO A 635 -12.50 16.94 -25.38
C PRO A 635 -11.18 16.20 -25.63
N MET A 636 -10.05 16.90 -25.55
CA MET A 636 -8.74 16.24 -25.70
C MET A 636 -8.49 15.18 -24.63
N SER A 637 -9.07 15.34 -23.44
CA SER A 637 -9.06 14.31 -22.39
C SER A 637 -9.63 12.98 -22.87
N ASP A 638 -10.66 12.99 -23.71
CA ASP A 638 -11.31 11.76 -24.19
C ASP A 638 -10.43 11.06 -25.24
N VAL A 639 -9.70 11.85 -26.03
CA VAL A 639 -8.73 11.34 -27.00
C VAL A 639 -7.52 10.74 -26.29
N LEU A 640 -7.02 11.40 -25.24
CA LEU A 640 -5.87 10.95 -24.45
C LEU A 640 -6.17 9.75 -23.54
N THR A 641 -7.43 9.58 -23.13
CA THR A 641 -7.84 8.49 -22.24
C THR A 641 -8.24 7.21 -22.98
N ALA A 642 -8.27 7.23 -24.32
CA ALA A 642 -8.34 6.01 -25.10
C ALA A 642 -7.24 5.04 -24.65
N LYS A 643 -7.57 3.75 -24.48
CA LYS A 643 -6.62 2.74 -23.96
C LYS A 643 -5.28 2.89 -24.67
N ILE A 644 -4.17 2.90 -23.92
CA ILE A 644 -2.85 3.17 -24.48
C ILE A 644 -2.57 2.16 -25.62
N GLY A 645 -2.48 2.67 -26.86
CA GLY A 645 -2.31 1.86 -28.08
C GLY A 645 -3.60 1.51 -28.85
N GLN A 646 -4.78 1.95 -28.38
CA GLN A 646 -6.05 1.83 -29.11
C GLN A 646 -6.62 3.21 -29.45
N PRO A 647 -6.83 3.51 -30.75
CA PRO A 647 -7.37 4.80 -31.17
C PRO A 647 -8.83 4.97 -30.72
N LEU A 648 -9.20 6.20 -30.34
CA LEU A 648 -10.60 6.54 -30.11
C LEU A 648 -11.35 6.49 -31.43
N THR A 649 -12.35 5.61 -31.52
CA THR A 649 -13.17 5.47 -32.72
C THR A 649 -14.50 6.22 -32.55
N LYS A 650 -14.83 7.12 -33.47
CA LYS A 650 -16.08 7.89 -33.49
C LYS A 650 -16.87 7.64 -34.77
N GLU A 651 -18.18 7.43 -34.65
CA GLU A 651 -19.08 7.28 -35.79
C GLU A 651 -20.03 8.47 -35.90
N TYR A 652 -20.10 9.09 -37.08
CA TYR A 652 -21.03 10.18 -37.38
C TYR A 652 -21.96 9.80 -38.50
N THR A 653 -23.22 10.19 -38.36
CA THR A 653 -24.27 9.88 -39.33
C THR A 653 -24.80 11.16 -39.96
N ALA A 654 -24.73 11.29 -41.28
CA ALA A 654 -25.40 12.35 -42.04
C ALA A 654 -26.64 11.80 -42.76
N GLN A 655 -27.69 12.61 -42.90
CA GLN A 655 -28.95 12.21 -43.55
C GLN A 655 -29.50 13.33 -44.44
N GLU A 656 -30.11 12.97 -45.58
CA GLU A 656 -30.80 13.90 -46.49
C GLU A 656 -32.28 14.12 -46.07
N ASP A 657 -32.77 15.35 -46.21
CA ASP A 657 -34.14 15.75 -45.81
C ASP A 657 -35.22 15.46 -46.89
N SER A 658 -34.86 15.00 -48.09
CA SER A 658 -35.71 14.97 -49.29
C SER A 658 -36.73 13.82 -49.39
N GLY A 659 -36.95 13.05 -48.32
CA GLY A 659 -37.90 11.92 -48.28
C GLY A 659 -37.32 10.57 -48.70
N ASP A 660 -36.26 10.54 -49.51
CA ASP A 660 -35.40 9.36 -49.74
C ASP A 660 -34.36 9.28 -48.62
N ARG A 661 -34.53 8.37 -47.65
CA ARG A 661 -33.63 8.26 -46.48
C ARG A 661 -32.32 7.56 -46.83
N SER A 662 -31.36 8.31 -47.36
CA SER A 662 -29.96 7.87 -47.41
C SER A 662 -29.25 8.24 -46.10
N THR A 663 -28.61 7.24 -45.47
CA THR A 663 -27.85 7.42 -44.23
C THR A 663 -26.38 7.13 -44.49
N TYR A 664 -25.52 8.10 -44.15
CA TYR A 664 -24.09 8.03 -44.40
C TYR A 664 -23.35 7.91 -43.07
N LYS A 665 -22.59 6.83 -42.87
CA LYS A 665 -21.81 6.62 -41.63
C LYS A 665 -20.32 6.82 -41.85
N LEU A 666 -19.73 7.78 -41.14
CA LEU A 666 -18.30 8.09 -41.15
C LEU A 666 -17.65 7.61 -39.87
N THR A 667 -16.59 6.80 -39.98
CA THR A 667 -15.83 6.31 -38.82
C THR A 667 -14.45 6.94 -38.77
N PHE A 668 -14.16 7.70 -37.70
CA PHE A 668 -12.88 8.35 -37.45
C PHE A 668 -12.07 7.59 -36.40
N ARG A 669 -10.76 7.52 -36.57
CA ARG A 669 -9.78 7.12 -35.56
C ARG A 669 -8.95 8.32 -35.15
N LEU A 670 -8.90 8.59 -33.85
CA LEU A 670 -8.09 9.65 -33.23
C LEU A 670 -7.00 9.01 -32.37
N ALA A 671 -5.74 9.39 -32.56
CA ALA A 671 -4.61 8.87 -31.78
C ALA A 671 -3.47 9.89 -31.63
N PHE A 672 -2.88 9.94 -30.43
CA PHE A 672 -1.65 10.70 -30.16
C PHE A 672 -0.41 9.82 -30.36
N GLU A 673 0.64 10.40 -30.94
CA GLU A 673 1.99 9.79 -31.03
C GLU A 673 2.95 10.33 -29.97
#